data_AF-A0A061J6C1-F1
#
_entry.id   AF-A0A061J6C1-F1
#
_cell.length_a   1.000
_cell.length_b   1.000
_cell.length_c   1.000
_cell.angle_alpha   90.00
_cell.angle_beta   90.00
_cell.angle_gamma   90.00
#
_symmetry.space_group_name_H-M   'P 1'
#
loop_
_entity.id
_entity.type
_entity.pdbx_description
1 polymer ?
#
loop_
_entity_poly.entity_id
_entity_poly.type
_entity_poly.pdbx_seq_one_letter_code
_entity_poly.pdbx_strand_id
1 'polypeptide(L)'
;MCAVMFDHRTPHLVQLCLELYIRREYFGESQVKNLDIFVQDGCWYGSYEYEPLEDHDPLRAECFSPCNENTLDVAPECKGTGFCVMFADDRVLRERWTTALDNVMCHIPHENVVCTVFFAVSVQDGAEEAARHCQQLLDAHSQALVRHRSLQRVTFIAHGIPDGPHTFTYRQCHGWREDTLIRNIAPLSARRLELHRLMNYDVAMYPTPFKDVHVFRATPKKKNPSYLESRMFARVFLSPRDLGVEAWTEANEIDAGHMVAKCFSALEFARNDNTFKYPTYNHIFIKMAELTFDVTNMKRLFEHVGKSYRQRLSYLGIAEVELSFNVRVSSGCIPFRVIISSPSGYNVVMRTSYEWIENGMVCLHRAETSEDIALTTTLTSGENINDVFFEAKDGGSCGSSSNNNNGNGSKGSCGATLRTLLRTASKLSALRSLLPSRVTTAVAAAAASEATDDVEESVPLGPYPMVSEKQLRRLQARALNTVYAYDWPQLLATVLSNQWMQHACGRGFSRECIPKELVKAKELFLDAAGDKTLCEEKRAGHIPCGMIVWLVTLFPPAYYNSDTDDAGSRCIVMVANDITFQSGSFAVPEDDVFSAASELARRLRVPFVYISANSGARLGLSVEVKKRFRVAFSATNEVEYLYLVPEDYEELVRLGVRLSVEPRQEAGEGEMRYVLRGIIGGPDEYLGVENLRGSGLVAGQMSKNYGEVPTISVVTGRSVGIGAYLNRIGRRVIQTDDAPLILTGATALNRLLGAEVYSDNSQLGGKQVMVRNGVTHWNTKNSYRSAEALLVWLNYVPPTVDPLRCCPRVLVLPHLDPVDRDVTFTPSSNEAYDPRQLVCGVGSKLGLFDRGSWTESLEGWAKSVVTGRATLGGIPCGIILVETRLTRKYNPADPADPTSASSFVPQAGQVWFPDSARKTADALDDFQHERLPCFILANWRGFSGGMRDMFDEVLKFGASIVDNVRAYSCPLFIYIPPHGELRGGAWVVVDPLINHNGAVEMYCDLTAHGGVMEPAGVVEIKFRENDIRELIRRNNPHLASLDPKKLREEENRLLPLYRDVAVRFADLHDTPVRMEAVGAVRGVIPWKDSRRLFHVKLQRKLKELSVAASMVEYKDRCSPAERVRKIEAARLREDAP
;
A
#
# COMPACT_ATOMS: atom_id res chain seq x y z
N MET A 1 -41.94 -12.72 -18.24
CA MET A 1 -43.01 -13.31 -17.40
C MET A 1 -44.17 -12.34 -17.26
N CYS A 2 -44.08 -11.24 -16.51
CA CYS A 2 -45.21 -10.29 -16.34
C CYS A 2 -45.80 -9.79 -17.67
N ALA A 3 -44.97 -9.38 -18.64
CA ALA A 3 -45.46 -8.98 -19.96
C ALA A 3 -46.26 -10.08 -20.69
N VAL A 4 -45.96 -11.36 -20.45
CA VAL A 4 -46.70 -12.50 -21.02
C VAL A 4 -47.98 -12.79 -20.22
N MET A 5 -47.94 -12.63 -18.90
CA MET A 5 -49.11 -12.82 -18.02
C MET A 5 -50.21 -11.79 -18.31
N PHE A 6 -49.83 -10.54 -18.62
CA PHE A 6 -50.74 -9.43 -18.89
C PHE A 6 -51.07 -9.19 -20.37
N ASP A 7 -50.50 -9.94 -21.33
CA ASP A 7 -50.89 -9.86 -22.76
C ASP A 7 -52.24 -10.57 -23.02
N HIS A 8 -52.73 -11.40 -22.09
CA HIS A 8 -54.05 -12.05 -22.09
C HIS A 8 -54.43 -12.91 -23.33
N ARG A 9 -53.58 -13.00 -24.36
CA ARG A 9 -53.86 -13.70 -25.62
C ARG A 9 -53.97 -15.22 -25.49
N THR A 10 -53.42 -15.82 -24.44
CA THR A 10 -53.39 -17.28 -24.26
C THR A 10 -53.47 -17.66 -22.77
N PRO A 11 -54.62 -18.18 -22.28
CA PRO A 11 -54.80 -18.54 -20.86
C PRO A 11 -53.78 -19.55 -20.32
N HIS A 12 -53.40 -20.54 -21.14
CA HIS A 12 -52.42 -21.56 -20.77
C HIS A 12 -51.02 -20.98 -20.48
N LEU A 13 -50.64 -19.89 -21.16
CA LEU A 13 -49.37 -19.20 -20.92
C LEU A 13 -49.35 -18.48 -19.58
N VAL A 14 -50.49 -17.93 -19.14
CA VAL A 14 -50.63 -17.30 -17.82
C VAL A 14 -50.45 -18.34 -16.71
N GLN A 15 -51.11 -19.50 -16.84
CA GLN A 15 -50.96 -20.62 -15.91
C GLN A 15 -49.51 -21.09 -15.80
N LEU A 16 -48.84 -21.33 -16.93
CA LEU A 16 -47.42 -21.74 -16.95
C LEU A 16 -46.49 -20.67 -16.34
N CYS A 17 -46.76 -19.39 -16.58
CA CYS A 17 -45.96 -18.31 -16.01
C CYS A 17 -46.09 -18.22 -14.49
N LEU A 18 -47.32 -18.38 -13.94
CA LEU A 18 -47.55 -18.39 -12.50
C LEU A 18 -46.91 -19.61 -11.83
N GLU A 19 -47.03 -20.79 -12.43
CA GLU A 19 -46.35 -22.01 -11.96
C GLU A 19 -44.83 -21.85 -11.97
N LEU A 20 -44.27 -21.33 -13.06
CA LEU A 20 -42.84 -21.09 -13.18
C LEU A 20 -42.34 -20.07 -12.14
N TYR A 21 -43.13 -19.03 -11.85
CA TYR A 21 -42.79 -18.02 -10.85
C TYR A 21 -42.66 -18.66 -9.47
N ILE A 22 -43.67 -19.42 -9.04
CA ILE A 22 -43.70 -20.07 -7.73
C ILE A 22 -42.55 -21.07 -7.61
N ARG A 23 -42.38 -21.98 -8.58
CA ARG A 23 -41.29 -22.97 -8.55
C ARG A 23 -39.91 -22.32 -8.54
N ARG A 24 -39.72 -21.20 -9.25
CA ARG A 24 -38.45 -20.46 -9.27
C ARG A 24 -38.19 -19.73 -7.95
N GLU A 25 -39.22 -19.17 -7.31
CA GLU A 25 -39.07 -18.44 -6.05
C GLU A 25 -38.55 -19.36 -4.93
N TYR A 26 -39.08 -20.59 -4.83
CA TYR A 26 -38.72 -21.57 -3.79
C TYR A 26 -37.57 -22.52 -4.17
N PHE A 27 -37.02 -22.40 -5.38
CA PHE A 27 -35.95 -23.28 -5.89
C PHE A 27 -34.74 -23.36 -4.93
N GLY A 28 -34.33 -24.57 -4.57
CA GLY A 28 -33.15 -24.83 -3.73
C GLY A 28 -33.31 -24.52 -2.23
N GLU A 29 -34.49 -24.10 -1.77
CA GLU A 29 -34.75 -23.82 -0.34
C GLU A 29 -35.91 -24.69 0.18
N SER A 30 -37.02 -24.72 -0.56
CA SER A 30 -38.23 -25.45 -0.18
C SER A 30 -38.77 -26.27 -1.34
N GLN A 31 -39.32 -27.43 -1.01
CA GLN A 31 -40.14 -28.21 -1.92
C GLN A 31 -41.56 -27.62 -1.94
N VAL A 32 -42.06 -27.33 -3.14
CA VAL A 32 -43.45 -26.91 -3.34
C VAL A 32 -44.31 -28.15 -3.55
N LYS A 33 -45.38 -28.28 -2.77
CA LYS A 33 -46.40 -29.34 -2.83
C LYS A 33 -47.78 -28.72 -3.06
N ASN A 34 -48.73 -29.52 -3.54
CA ASN A 34 -50.14 -29.13 -3.69
C ASN A 34 -50.35 -27.78 -4.42
N LEU A 35 -49.58 -27.57 -5.51
CA LEU A 35 -49.67 -26.35 -6.32
C LEU A 35 -50.85 -26.45 -7.30
N ASP A 36 -51.90 -25.67 -7.01
CA ASP A 36 -53.09 -25.55 -7.85
C ASP A 36 -53.25 -24.13 -8.37
N ILE A 37 -53.54 -24.00 -9.66
CA ILE A 37 -53.81 -22.71 -10.32
C ILE A 37 -55.22 -22.76 -10.91
N PHE A 38 -56.06 -21.82 -10.50
CA PHE A 38 -57.47 -21.76 -10.90
C PHE A 38 -57.93 -20.32 -11.16
N VAL A 39 -59.07 -20.16 -11.82
CA VAL A 39 -59.68 -18.87 -12.12
C VAL A 39 -61.02 -18.76 -11.41
N GLN A 40 -61.22 -17.68 -10.65
CA GLN A 40 -62.46 -17.39 -9.95
C GLN A 40 -62.76 -15.89 -10.06
N ASP A 41 -64.01 -15.52 -10.34
CA ASP A 41 -64.44 -14.13 -10.50
C ASP A 41 -63.57 -13.29 -11.49
N GLY A 42 -62.99 -13.95 -12.51
CA GLY A 42 -62.13 -13.29 -13.50
C GLY A 42 -60.72 -12.94 -13.02
N CYS A 43 -60.32 -13.36 -11.81
CA CYS A 43 -58.94 -13.26 -11.30
C CYS A 43 -58.28 -14.64 -11.31
N TRP A 44 -56.97 -14.68 -11.55
CA TRP A 44 -56.19 -15.93 -11.47
C TRP A 44 -55.66 -16.10 -10.05
N TYR A 45 -55.83 -17.30 -9.51
CA TYR A 45 -55.40 -17.69 -8.18
C TYR A 45 -54.40 -18.85 -8.28
N GLY A 46 -53.38 -18.82 -7.43
CA GLY A 46 -52.44 -19.92 -7.22
C GLY A 46 -52.34 -20.24 -5.73
N SER A 47 -52.64 -21.46 -5.34
CA SER A 47 -52.49 -21.95 -3.97
C SER A 47 -51.42 -23.02 -3.94
N TYR A 48 -50.54 -23.01 -2.94
CA TYR A 48 -49.47 -23.99 -2.80
C TYR A 48 -49.01 -24.14 -1.37
N GLU A 49 -48.45 -25.29 -1.04
CA GLU A 49 -47.76 -25.55 0.22
C GLU A 49 -46.25 -25.58 -0.02
N TYR A 50 -45.48 -25.04 0.91
CA TYR A 50 -44.02 -25.11 0.85
C TYR A 50 -43.47 -25.71 2.14
N GLU A 51 -42.54 -26.64 1.98
CA GLU A 51 -41.83 -27.31 3.08
C GLU A 51 -40.32 -27.26 2.81
N PRO A 52 -39.45 -27.12 3.83
CA PRO A 52 -38.02 -27.07 3.62
C PRO A 52 -37.49 -28.42 3.09
N LEU A 53 -36.46 -28.38 2.22
CA LEU A 53 -35.85 -29.60 1.67
C LEU A 53 -35.12 -30.41 2.76
N GLU A 54 -35.33 -31.73 2.84
CA GLU A 54 -34.74 -32.59 3.90
C GLU A 54 -33.20 -32.59 3.97
N ASP A 55 -32.51 -32.37 2.85
CA ASP A 55 -31.04 -32.29 2.77
C ASP A 55 -30.47 -30.88 3.07
N HIS A 56 -31.33 -29.85 3.05
CA HIS A 56 -31.02 -28.53 3.56
C HIS A 56 -31.35 -28.53 5.05
N ASP A 57 -30.34 -28.83 5.85
CA ASP A 57 -30.43 -29.03 7.30
C ASP A 57 -31.48 -28.11 7.98
N PRO A 58 -32.57 -28.67 8.54
CA PRO A 58 -33.69 -27.90 9.09
C PRO A 58 -33.30 -27.00 10.28
N LEU A 59 -32.09 -27.11 10.81
CA LEU A 59 -31.55 -26.21 11.83
C LEU A 59 -31.25 -24.78 11.32
N ARG A 60 -31.20 -24.53 10.00
CA ARG A 60 -31.21 -23.17 9.43
C ARG A 60 -32.59 -22.48 9.52
N ALA A 61 -33.62 -23.19 9.95
CA ALA A 61 -34.96 -22.64 10.21
C ALA A 61 -35.10 -22.03 11.62
N GLU A 62 -34.26 -22.42 12.58
CA GLU A 62 -34.44 -22.05 14.00
C GLU A 62 -33.71 -20.77 14.43
N CYS A 63 -32.83 -20.23 13.58
CA CYS A 63 -32.19 -18.94 13.86
C CYS A 63 -32.87 -17.79 13.10
N PHE A 64 -33.40 -16.84 13.88
CA PHE A 64 -33.76 -15.46 13.56
C PHE A 64 -35.26 -15.11 13.46
N SER A 65 -35.80 -14.80 14.65
CA SER A 65 -36.47 -13.53 14.92
C SER A 65 -35.92 -12.96 16.23
N PRO A 66 -35.33 -11.74 16.26
CA PRO A 66 -35.28 -10.94 17.48
C PRO A 66 -36.33 -9.82 17.36
N CYS A 67 -37.61 -10.20 17.31
CA CYS A 67 -38.68 -9.28 17.66
C CYS A 67 -38.82 -9.30 19.18
N ASN A 68 -38.06 -8.43 19.87
CA ASN A 68 -38.09 -8.19 21.32
C ASN A 68 -37.81 -9.42 22.20
N GLU A 69 -37.00 -9.24 23.25
CA GLU A 69 -36.76 -10.24 24.30
C GLU A 69 -38.03 -10.66 25.09
N ASN A 70 -39.24 -10.20 24.70
CA ASN A 70 -40.48 -10.42 25.44
C ASN A 70 -41.65 -11.02 24.63
N THR A 71 -41.44 -11.52 23.41
CA THR A 71 -42.50 -12.23 22.66
C THR A 71 -42.00 -13.55 22.09
N LEU A 72 -42.09 -14.60 22.93
CA LEU A 72 -42.16 -15.99 22.49
C LEU A 72 -43.48 -16.17 21.73
N ASP A 73 -43.44 -16.48 20.42
CA ASP A 73 -44.52 -17.07 19.58
C ASP A 73 -44.59 -16.51 18.14
N VAL A 74 -43.47 -16.40 17.42
CA VAL A 74 -43.53 -16.27 15.95
C VAL A 74 -42.71 -17.39 15.32
N ALA A 75 -43.40 -18.44 14.86
CA ALA A 75 -42.78 -19.56 14.15
C ALA A 75 -42.14 -19.08 12.84
N PRO A 76 -40.93 -19.57 12.49
CA PRO A 76 -40.22 -19.15 11.28
C PRO A 76 -41.02 -19.48 9.99
N GLU A 77 -40.94 -18.61 8.97
CA GLU A 77 -41.50 -18.78 7.61
C GLU A 77 -40.83 -19.96 6.83
N CYS A 78 -40.61 -21.11 7.46
CA CYS A 78 -39.92 -22.25 6.84
C CYS A 78 -40.88 -23.31 6.30
N LYS A 79 -42.09 -23.38 6.84
CA LYS A 79 -43.20 -24.18 6.33
C LYS A 79 -44.48 -23.35 6.40
N GLY A 80 -45.31 -23.43 5.37
CA GLY A 80 -46.57 -22.71 5.35
C GLY A 80 -47.30 -22.85 4.03
N THR A 81 -48.37 -22.06 3.89
CA THR A 81 -49.18 -22.00 2.67
C THR A 81 -48.91 -20.68 1.96
N GLY A 82 -48.62 -20.74 0.67
CA GLY A 82 -48.45 -19.59 -0.18
C GLY A 82 -49.65 -19.39 -1.09
N PHE A 83 -49.99 -18.13 -1.29
CA PHE A 83 -51.14 -17.73 -2.08
C PHE A 83 -50.76 -16.63 -3.06
N CYS A 84 -51.18 -16.77 -4.32
CA CYS A 84 -50.89 -15.84 -5.40
C CYS A 84 -52.18 -15.38 -6.07
N VAL A 85 -52.35 -14.08 -6.30
CA VAL A 85 -53.49 -13.51 -7.03
C VAL A 85 -53.01 -12.61 -8.15
N MET A 86 -53.62 -12.71 -9.32
CA MET A 86 -53.40 -11.77 -10.42
C MET A 86 -54.68 -10.98 -10.71
N PHE A 87 -54.59 -9.66 -10.56
CA PHE A 87 -55.62 -8.69 -10.92
C PHE A 87 -55.26 -8.06 -12.27
N ALA A 88 -56.26 -7.81 -13.11
CA ALA A 88 -56.04 -7.26 -14.45
C ALA A 88 -55.45 -5.84 -14.42
N ASP A 89 -55.93 -4.99 -13.51
CA ASP A 89 -55.45 -3.62 -13.32
C ASP A 89 -55.58 -3.17 -11.84
N ASP A 90 -55.08 -1.98 -11.55
CA ASP A 90 -55.10 -1.38 -10.21
C ASP A 90 -56.51 -0.97 -9.73
N ARG A 91 -57.47 -0.76 -10.63
CA ARG A 91 -58.87 -0.46 -10.25
C ARG A 91 -59.55 -1.72 -9.73
N VAL A 92 -59.41 -2.83 -10.45
CA VAL A 92 -59.94 -4.14 -10.06
C VAL A 92 -59.31 -4.59 -8.75
N LEU A 93 -58.01 -4.31 -8.54
CA LEU A 93 -57.35 -4.56 -7.26
C LEU A 93 -58.05 -3.83 -6.10
N ARG A 94 -58.31 -2.52 -6.21
CA ARG A 94 -58.95 -1.73 -5.14
C ARG A 94 -60.37 -2.19 -4.82
N GLU A 95 -61.14 -2.55 -5.85
CA GLU A 95 -62.54 -2.97 -5.67
C GLU A 95 -62.66 -4.37 -5.07
N ARG A 96 -61.74 -5.30 -5.40
CA ARG A 96 -61.90 -6.73 -5.12
C ARG A 96 -60.91 -7.30 -4.11
N TRP A 97 -59.95 -6.50 -3.62
CA TRP A 97 -58.94 -6.93 -2.66
C TRP A 97 -59.51 -7.69 -1.46
N THR A 98 -60.50 -7.11 -0.77
CA THR A 98 -61.09 -7.72 0.43
C THR A 98 -61.79 -9.03 0.13
N THR A 99 -62.56 -9.09 -0.95
CA THR A 99 -63.28 -10.29 -1.38
C THR A 99 -62.33 -11.40 -1.79
N ALA A 100 -61.26 -11.06 -2.52
CA ALA A 100 -60.24 -12.01 -2.94
C ALA A 100 -59.46 -12.58 -1.74
N LEU A 101 -59.17 -11.75 -0.73
CA LEU A 101 -58.51 -12.20 0.49
C LEU A 101 -59.42 -13.13 1.32
N ASP A 102 -60.67 -12.74 1.55
CA ASP A 102 -61.63 -13.52 2.34
C ASP A 102 -61.95 -14.87 1.69
N ASN A 103 -62.16 -14.90 0.36
CA ASN A 103 -62.48 -16.11 -0.39
C ASN A 103 -61.42 -17.21 -0.22
N VAL A 104 -60.14 -16.83 -0.14
CA VAL A 104 -59.04 -17.80 -0.09
C VAL A 104 -58.63 -18.11 1.33
N MET A 105 -58.62 -17.12 2.23
CA MET A 105 -58.33 -17.36 3.65
C MET A 105 -59.35 -18.30 4.33
N CYS A 106 -60.59 -18.40 3.83
CA CYS A 106 -61.57 -19.35 4.35
C CYS A 106 -61.25 -20.83 4.05
N HIS A 107 -60.40 -21.10 3.05
CA HIS A 107 -60.09 -22.44 2.55
C HIS A 107 -58.69 -22.94 2.94
N ILE A 108 -57.89 -22.10 3.60
CA ILE A 108 -56.51 -22.43 4.00
C ILE A 108 -56.48 -22.84 5.49
N PRO A 109 -55.88 -24.00 5.84
CA PRO A 109 -55.70 -24.39 7.24
C PRO A 109 -54.84 -23.35 8.01
N HIS A 110 -55.13 -23.14 9.29
CA HIS A 110 -54.61 -22.03 10.11
C HIS A 110 -53.10 -22.14 10.47
N GLU A 111 -52.21 -22.07 9.49
CA GLU A 111 -50.75 -21.93 9.68
C GLU A 111 -50.18 -20.82 8.78
N ASN A 112 -48.94 -20.38 9.01
CA ASN A 112 -48.28 -19.22 8.39
C ASN A 112 -48.61 -19.03 6.88
N VAL A 113 -49.36 -17.98 6.53
CA VAL A 113 -49.78 -17.67 5.16
C VAL A 113 -48.98 -16.49 4.57
N VAL A 114 -48.48 -16.66 3.35
CA VAL A 114 -47.82 -15.60 2.57
C VAL A 114 -48.61 -15.31 1.28
N CYS A 115 -48.85 -14.04 0.98
CA CYS A 115 -49.62 -13.61 -0.18
C CYS A 115 -48.76 -12.83 -1.19
N THR A 116 -48.87 -13.16 -2.47
CA THR A 116 -48.26 -12.44 -3.60
C THR A 116 -49.34 -11.95 -4.55
N VAL A 117 -49.31 -10.66 -4.92
CA VAL A 117 -50.35 -9.98 -5.68
C VAL A 117 -49.73 -9.37 -6.94
N PHE A 118 -50.16 -9.83 -8.10
CA PHE A 118 -49.78 -9.27 -9.40
C PHE A 118 -50.85 -8.32 -9.90
N PHE A 119 -50.47 -7.15 -10.38
CA PHE A 119 -51.41 -6.22 -11.03
C PHE A 119 -50.69 -5.34 -12.07
N ALA A 120 -51.43 -4.86 -13.07
CA ALA A 120 -50.95 -3.86 -14.01
C ALA A 120 -51.35 -2.45 -13.56
N VAL A 121 -50.43 -1.50 -13.66
CA VAL A 121 -50.69 -0.09 -13.35
C VAL A 121 -51.31 0.58 -14.58
N SER A 122 -52.47 1.22 -14.41
CA SER A 122 -53.22 1.84 -15.52
C SER A 122 -52.70 3.24 -15.93
N VAL A 123 -51.91 3.89 -15.07
CA VAL A 123 -51.31 5.23 -15.27
C VAL A 123 -49.78 5.11 -15.35
N GLN A 124 -49.08 5.99 -16.08
CA GLN A 124 -47.60 6.07 -16.10
C GLN A 124 -47.03 6.59 -14.76
N ASP A 125 -47.46 6.00 -13.65
CA ASP A 125 -46.98 6.33 -12.31
C ASP A 125 -45.55 5.78 -12.13
N GLY A 126 -44.69 6.57 -11.48
CA GLY A 126 -43.37 6.11 -11.05
C GLY A 126 -43.48 5.05 -9.94
N ALA A 127 -42.39 4.33 -9.69
CA ALA A 127 -42.34 3.27 -8.67
C ALA A 127 -42.74 3.73 -7.26
N GLU A 128 -42.41 4.97 -6.87
CA GLU A 128 -42.76 5.53 -5.56
C GLU A 128 -44.26 5.75 -5.41
N GLU A 129 -44.92 6.17 -6.48
CA GLU A 129 -46.36 6.45 -6.47
C GLU A 129 -47.17 5.15 -6.42
N ALA A 130 -46.71 4.11 -7.12
CA ALA A 130 -47.26 2.76 -7.00
C ALA A 130 -47.12 2.19 -5.58
N ALA A 131 -45.96 2.36 -4.94
CA ALA A 131 -45.76 1.95 -3.54
C ALA A 131 -46.69 2.71 -2.57
N ARG A 132 -46.88 4.02 -2.80
CA ARG A 132 -47.81 4.86 -2.04
C ARG A 132 -49.25 4.35 -2.18
N HIS A 133 -49.67 3.98 -3.39
CA HIS A 133 -50.98 3.40 -3.65
C HIS A 133 -51.17 2.04 -2.95
N CYS A 134 -50.16 1.16 -2.95
CA CYS A 134 -50.20 -0.10 -2.20
C CYS A 134 -50.32 0.13 -0.69
N GLN A 135 -49.57 1.08 -0.11
CA GLN A 135 -49.70 1.43 1.31
C GLN A 135 -51.10 1.95 1.64
N GLN A 136 -51.66 2.85 0.80
CA GLN A 136 -53.02 3.36 0.98
C GLN A 136 -54.08 2.26 0.92
N LEU A 137 -53.91 1.27 0.04
CA LEU A 137 -54.81 0.11 -0.04
C LEU A 137 -54.80 -0.69 1.27
N LEU A 138 -53.62 -0.98 1.81
CA LEU A 138 -53.50 -1.72 3.08
C LEU A 138 -54.05 -0.93 4.26
N ASP A 139 -53.80 0.39 4.31
CA ASP A 139 -54.31 1.27 5.37
C ASP A 139 -55.85 1.32 5.35
N ALA A 140 -56.44 1.49 4.15
CA ALA A 140 -57.90 1.52 3.94
C ALA A 140 -58.58 0.20 4.31
N HIS A 141 -57.87 -0.93 4.18
CA HIS A 141 -58.38 -2.27 4.48
C HIS A 141 -57.71 -2.92 5.70
N SER A 142 -57.18 -2.11 6.62
CA SER A 142 -56.50 -2.58 7.84
C SER A 142 -57.35 -3.51 8.70
N GLN A 143 -58.67 -3.31 8.75
CA GLN A 143 -59.60 -4.19 9.47
C GLN A 143 -59.64 -5.62 8.91
N ALA A 144 -59.49 -5.80 7.59
CA ALA A 144 -59.45 -7.12 6.96
C ALA A 144 -58.15 -7.86 7.27
N LEU A 145 -57.03 -7.12 7.32
CA LEU A 145 -55.72 -7.67 7.70
C LEU A 145 -55.67 -8.10 9.18
N VAL A 146 -56.36 -7.38 10.07
CA VAL A 146 -56.45 -7.72 11.50
C VAL A 146 -57.32 -8.97 11.74
N ARG A 147 -58.34 -9.22 10.91
CA ARG A 147 -59.19 -10.42 10.99
C ARG A 147 -58.40 -11.71 10.73
N HIS A 148 -57.44 -11.66 9.81
CA HIS A 148 -56.66 -12.82 9.36
C HIS A 148 -55.27 -12.83 10.01
N ARG A 149 -55.18 -13.24 11.28
CA ARG A 149 -53.91 -13.24 12.04
C ARG A 149 -52.83 -14.17 11.47
N SER A 150 -53.19 -15.17 10.67
CA SER A 150 -52.25 -16.11 10.03
C SER A 150 -51.52 -15.52 8.82
N LEU A 151 -51.96 -14.37 8.29
CA LEU A 151 -51.31 -13.68 7.18
C LEU A 151 -50.07 -12.92 7.67
N GLN A 152 -48.89 -13.45 7.34
CA GLN A 152 -47.61 -12.89 7.79
C GLN A 152 -47.07 -11.80 6.84
N ARG A 153 -47.36 -11.93 5.54
CA ARG A 153 -46.75 -11.11 4.49
C ARG A 153 -47.65 -10.92 3.28
N VAL A 154 -47.66 -9.72 2.72
CA VAL A 154 -48.24 -9.39 1.41
C VAL A 154 -47.17 -8.76 0.52
N THR A 155 -46.96 -9.33 -0.66
CA THR A 155 -46.00 -8.85 -1.67
C THR A 155 -46.75 -8.43 -2.93
N PHE A 156 -46.68 -7.16 -3.30
CA PHE A 156 -47.25 -6.61 -4.52
C PHE A 156 -46.20 -6.61 -5.63
N ILE A 157 -46.58 -7.05 -6.83
CA ILE A 157 -45.77 -7.02 -8.05
C ILE A 157 -46.52 -6.20 -9.10
N ALA A 158 -46.07 -4.97 -9.30
CA ALA A 158 -46.66 -4.00 -10.20
C ALA A 158 -46.01 -4.09 -11.60
N HIS A 159 -46.82 -4.27 -12.64
CA HIS A 159 -46.39 -4.26 -14.05
C HIS A 159 -46.86 -3.00 -14.77
N GLY A 160 -46.15 -2.54 -15.81
CA GLY A 160 -46.50 -1.35 -16.60
C GLY A 160 -45.72 -0.07 -16.26
N ILE A 161 -44.89 -0.12 -15.21
CA ILE A 161 -43.96 0.96 -14.84
C ILE A 161 -42.73 0.93 -15.78
N PRO A 162 -42.15 2.09 -16.16
CA PRO A 162 -40.86 2.15 -16.85
C PRO A 162 -39.79 1.30 -16.14
N ASP A 163 -38.87 0.72 -16.89
CA ASP A 163 -37.83 -0.20 -16.39
C ASP A 163 -38.32 -1.57 -15.88
N GLY A 164 -39.61 -1.90 -15.98
CA GLY A 164 -40.13 -3.27 -15.77
C GLY A 164 -40.90 -3.47 -14.46
N PRO A 165 -41.16 -4.72 -14.05
CA PRO A 165 -41.99 -4.98 -12.87
C PRO A 165 -41.28 -4.59 -11.57
N HIS A 166 -42.01 -3.95 -10.67
CA HIS A 166 -41.54 -3.53 -9.36
C HIS A 166 -42.19 -4.35 -8.24
N THR A 167 -41.46 -4.63 -7.17
CA THR A 167 -41.93 -5.46 -6.05
C THR A 167 -41.95 -4.67 -4.75
N PHE A 168 -43.08 -4.69 -4.04
CA PHE A 168 -43.28 -4.00 -2.77
C PHE A 168 -43.78 -5.00 -1.73
N THR A 169 -43.09 -5.14 -0.60
CA THR A 169 -43.43 -6.14 0.42
C THR A 169 -43.83 -5.47 1.73
N TYR A 170 -44.92 -5.95 2.32
CA TYR A 170 -45.49 -5.48 3.58
C TYR A 170 -45.61 -6.66 4.53
N ARG A 171 -45.15 -6.48 5.77
CA ARG A 171 -45.08 -7.56 6.77
C ARG A 171 -45.88 -7.21 8.02
N GLN A 172 -46.52 -8.22 8.61
CA GLN A 172 -47.29 -8.07 9.84
C GLN A 172 -46.40 -7.58 11.01
N CYS A 173 -45.18 -8.10 11.12
CA CYS A 173 -44.21 -7.71 12.17
C CYS A 173 -43.75 -6.24 12.09
N HIS A 174 -43.92 -5.59 10.94
CA HIS A 174 -43.64 -4.15 10.74
C HIS A 174 -44.91 -3.29 10.81
N GLY A 175 -46.04 -3.85 11.27
CA GLY A 175 -47.32 -3.15 11.32
C GLY A 175 -47.87 -2.78 9.95
N TRP A 176 -47.67 -3.65 8.94
CA TRP A 176 -48.12 -3.44 7.55
C TRP A 176 -47.55 -2.19 6.87
N ARG A 177 -46.37 -1.74 7.30
CA ARG A 177 -45.56 -0.77 6.56
C ARG A 177 -44.68 -1.47 5.53
N GLU A 178 -44.39 -0.77 4.44
CA GLU A 178 -43.48 -1.28 3.41
C GLU A 178 -42.10 -1.57 4.00
N ASP A 179 -41.58 -2.75 3.71
CA ASP A 179 -40.18 -3.08 3.93
C ASP A 179 -39.34 -2.62 2.73
N THR A 180 -38.84 -1.41 2.83
CA THR A 180 -38.03 -0.78 1.77
C THR A 180 -36.69 -1.48 1.52
N LEU A 181 -36.21 -2.33 2.43
CA LEU A 181 -34.96 -3.08 2.27
C LEU A 181 -35.05 -4.14 1.18
N ILE A 182 -36.23 -4.72 0.98
CA ILE A 182 -36.49 -5.76 -0.01
C ILE A 182 -37.31 -5.25 -1.19
N ARG A 183 -37.39 -3.92 -1.37
CA ARG A 183 -38.03 -3.34 -2.55
C ARG A 183 -37.35 -3.88 -3.82
N ASN A 184 -38.15 -4.33 -4.78
CA ASN A 184 -37.70 -5.00 -6.02
C ASN A 184 -36.91 -6.30 -5.79
N ILE A 185 -36.96 -6.89 -4.59
CA ILE A 185 -36.35 -8.17 -4.25
C ILE A 185 -37.46 -9.11 -3.77
N ALA A 186 -37.56 -10.29 -4.38
CA ALA A 186 -38.47 -11.31 -3.87
C ALA A 186 -38.06 -11.71 -2.43
N PRO A 187 -38.99 -11.85 -1.47
CA PRO A 187 -38.66 -12.09 -0.07
C PRO A 187 -37.73 -13.30 0.17
N LEU A 188 -37.92 -14.39 -0.57
CA LEU A 188 -37.02 -15.55 -0.48
C LEU A 188 -35.64 -15.29 -1.10
N SER A 189 -35.57 -14.47 -2.14
CA SER A 189 -34.29 -13.97 -2.66
C SER A 189 -33.58 -13.08 -1.65
N ALA A 190 -34.29 -12.29 -0.84
CA ALA A 190 -33.70 -11.53 0.25
C ALA A 190 -33.05 -12.44 1.32
N ARG A 191 -33.64 -13.61 1.60
CA ARG A 191 -33.02 -14.66 2.44
C ARG A 191 -31.74 -15.19 1.80
N ARG A 192 -31.74 -15.47 0.50
CA ARG A 192 -30.53 -15.88 -0.24
C ARG A 192 -29.42 -14.83 -0.16
N LEU A 193 -29.77 -13.54 -0.22
CA LEU A 193 -28.80 -12.45 -0.11
C LEU A 193 -28.30 -12.20 1.32
N GLU A 194 -28.81 -12.93 2.33
CA GLU A 194 -28.37 -12.83 3.74
C GLU A 194 -28.47 -11.40 4.31
N LEU A 195 -29.55 -10.67 3.98
CA LEU A 195 -29.71 -9.28 4.39
C LEU A 195 -29.74 -9.08 5.92
N HIS A 196 -30.12 -10.10 6.69
CA HIS A 196 -30.07 -10.10 8.15
C HIS A 196 -28.65 -9.82 8.68
N ARG A 197 -27.60 -10.15 7.93
CA ARG A 197 -26.23 -9.86 8.36
C ARG A 197 -25.94 -8.36 8.41
N LEU A 198 -26.76 -7.52 7.77
CA LEU A 198 -26.61 -6.06 7.77
C LEU A 198 -27.25 -5.39 8.99
N MET A 199 -27.79 -6.13 9.96
CA MET A 199 -28.57 -5.60 11.10
C MET A 199 -27.87 -4.50 11.92
N ASN A 200 -26.53 -4.51 12.00
CA ASN A 200 -25.73 -3.48 12.68
C ASN A 200 -25.71 -2.12 11.95
N TYR A 201 -26.26 -2.06 10.74
CA TYR A 201 -26.32 -0.87 9.91
C TYR A 201 -27.77 -0.44 9.69
N ASP A 202 -27.96 0.86 9.53
CA ASP A 202 -29.13 1.43 8.90
C ASP A 202 -28.91 1.43 7.38
N VAL A 203 -29.77 0.69 6.68
CA VAL A 203 -29.53 0.28 5.29
C VAL A 203 -30.65 0.80 4.41
N ALA A 204 -30.27 1.30 3.23
CA ALA A 204 -31.21 1.65 2.17
C ALA A 204 -30.74 1.06 0.85
N MET A 205 -31.66 0.54 0.04
CA MET A 205 -31.32 0.06 -1.30
C MET A 205 -30.94 1.26 -2.18
N TYR A 206 -29.81 1.14 -2.88
CA TYR A 206 -29.38 2.11 -3.89
C TYR A 206 -29.85 1.64 -5.26
N PRO A 207 -30.66 2.43 -5.99
CA PRO A 207 -31.21 2.02 -7.27
C PRO A 207 -30.09 1.93 -8.32
N THR A 208 -29.97 0.76 -8.97
CA THR A 208 -29.01 0.53 -10.05
C THR A 208 -29.71 -0.01 -11.30
N PRO A 209 -29.21 0.28 -12.52
CA PRO A 209 -29.77 -0.30 -13.75
C PRO A 209 -29.53 -1.82 -13.83
N PHE A 210 -28.58 -2.35 -13.05
CA PHE A 210 -28.30 -3.77 -12.93
C PHE A 210 -29.31 -4.43 -11.99
N LYS A 211 -30.25 -5.20 -12.54
CA LYS A 211 -31.31 -5.85 -11.74
C LYS A 211 -30.85 -7.08 -10.98
N ASP A 212 -29.78 -7.72 -11.45
CA ASP A 212 -29.22 -8.92 -10.81
C ASP A 212 -28.41 -8.58 -9.55
N VAL A 213 -27.86 -7.36 -9.48
CA VAL A 213 -26.98 -6.92 -8.39
C VAL A 213 -27.70 -5.92 -7.52
N HIS A 214 -27.89 -6.26 -6.25
CA HIS A 214 -28.52 -5.39 -5.28
C HIS A 214 -27.45 -4.63 -4.50
N VAL A 215 -27.42 -3.31 -4.69
CA VAL A 215 -26.48 -2.43 -3.99
C VAL A 215 -27.20 -1.77 -2.83
N PHE A 216 -26.60 -1.86 -1.64
CA PHE A 216 -27.15 -1.28 -0.42
C PHE A 216 -26.20 -0.25 0.14
N ARG A 217 -26.71 0.95 0.41
CA ARG A 217 -26.03 1.98 1.18
C ARG A 217 -26.27 1.72 2.65
N ALA A 218 -25.20 1.61 3.42
CA ALA A 218 -25.25 1.26 4.83
C ALA A 218 -24.52 2.30 5.69
N THR A 219 -25.17 2.77 6.74
CA THR A 219 -24.59 3.64 7.76
C THR A 219 -24.63 2.94 9.12
N PRO A 220 -23.56 2.96 9.93
CA PRO A 220 -23.55 2.18 11.17
C PRO A 220 -24.52 2.76 12.20
N LYS A 221 -25.24 1.89 12.92
CA LYS A 221 -26.17 2.27 14.01
C LYS A 221 -25.40 2.68 15.27
N LYS A 222 -24.73 3.84 15.22
CA LYS A 222 -23.92 4.41 16.30
C LYS A 222 -24.30 5.87 16.53
N LYS A 223 -24.08 6.37 17.75
CA LYS A 223 -24.19 7.82 18.03
C LYS A 223 -23.10 8.57 17.25
N ASN A 224 -23.49 9.45 16.33
CA ASN A 224 -22.62 10.26 15.47
C ASN A 224 -21.59 9.44 14.64
N PRO A 225 -22.03 8.67 13.64
CA PRO A 225 -21.13 7.89 12.81
C PRO A 225 -20.26 8.79 11.93
N SER A 226 -18.99 8.47 11.79
CA SER A 226 -18.14 9.12 10.79
C SER A 226 -18.59 8.68 9.40
N TYR A 227 -18.58 9.61 8.44
CA TYR A 227 -18.85 9.30 7.04
C TYR A 227 -17.94 8.16 6.51
N LEU A 228 -16.69 8.07 7.00
CA LEU A 228 -15.74 7.03 6.61
C LEU A 228 -16.18 5.61 7.04
N GLU A 229 -17.07 5.50 8.02
CA GLU A 229 -17.59 4.21 8.50
C GLU A 229 -18.79 3.72 7.67
N SER A 230 -19.34 4.58 6.80
CA SER A 230 -20.39 4.19 5.86
C SER A 230 -19.84 3.18 4.85
N ARG A 231 -20.69 2.30 4.32
CA ARG A 231 -20.29 1.24 3.38
C ARG A 231 -21.30 1.08 2.26
N MET A 232 -20.82 0.60 1.12
CA MET A 232 -21.66 0.01 0.07
C MET A 232 -21.54 -1.51 0.15
N PHE A 233 -22.68 -2.19 0.23
CA PHE A 233 -22.77 -3.64 0.14
C PHE A 233 -23.37 -4.00 -1.22
N ALA A 234 -22.58 -4.57 -2.12
CA ALA A 234 -23.12 -5.17 -3.35
C ALA A 234 -23.37 -6.66 -3.10
N ARG A 235 -24.60 -7.11 -3.33
CA ARG A 235 -25.02 -8.50 -3.12
C ARG A 235 -25.62 -9.06 -4.39
N VAL A 236 -25.20 -10.26 -4.79
CA VAL A 236 -25.71 -10.94 -5.98
C VAL A 236 -25.93 -12.43 -5.67
N PHE A 237 -27.01 -12.97 -6.21
CA PHE A 237 -27.25 -14.41 -6.27
C PHE A 237 -27.10 -14.87 -7.72
N LEU A 238 -26.31 -15.92 -7.95
CA LEU A 238 -26.01 -16.43 -9.29
C LEU A 238 -26.39 -17.90 -9.41
N SER A 239 -27.19 -18.20 -10.44
CA SER A 239 -27.42 -19.55 -10.93
C SER A 239 -26.49 -19.85 -12.13
N PRO A 240 -26.05 -21.11 -12.35
CA PRO A 240 -25.31 -21.49 -13.57
C PRO A 240 -25.99 -21.01 -14.86
N ARG A 241 -27.33 -21.05 -14.87
CA ARG A 241 -28.16 -20.63 -16.01
C ARG A 241 -28.10 -19.12 -16.28
N ASP A 242 -27.90 -18.30 -15.25
CA ASP A 242 -27.86 -16.84 -15.37
C ASP A 242 -26.55 -16.33 -16.02
N LEU A 243 -25.53 -17.20 -16.09
CA LEU A 243 -24.24 -16.93 -16.72
C LEU A 243 -24.10 -17.59 -18.10
N GLY A 244 -25.09 -18.38 -18.53
CA GLY A 244 -25.08 -19.06 -19.83
C GLY A 244 -24.08 -20.22 -19.93
N VAL A 245 -23.70 -20.81 -18.78
CA VAL A 245 -22.69 -21.88 -18.68
C VAL A 245 -23.37 -23.22 -18.33
N GLU A 246 -22.80 -24.34 -18.78
CA GLU A 246 -23.22 -25.69 -18.34
C GLU A 246 -22.93 -25.91 -16.85
N ALA A 247 -23.43 -27.02 -16.28
CA ALA A 247 -23.21 -27.36 -14.87
C ALA A 247 -21.72 -27.30 -14.53
N TRP A 248 -21.37 -26.54 -13.49
CA TRP A 248 -19.99 -26.19 -13.19
C TRP A 248 -19.16 -27.36 -12.66
N THR A 249 -18.65 -28.20 -13.55
CA THR A 249 -17.65 -29.22 -13.22
C THR A 249 -16.23 -28.66 -13.27
N GLU A 250 -15.99 -27.60 -14.06
CA GLU A 250 -14.74 -26.84 -14.14
C GLU A 250 -15.06 -25.35 -14.46
N ALA A 251 -14.55 -24.39 -13.68
CA ALA A 251 -14.68 -22.93 -13.87
C ALA A 251 -13.34 -22.41 -14.31
N ASN A 252 -13.41 -21.49 -15.27
CA ASN A 252 -12.26 -20.80 -15.78
C ASN A 252 -12.14 -19.41 -15.12
N GLU A 253 -10.98 -18.78 -15.31
CA GLU A 253 -10.71 -17.42 -14.81
C GLU A 253 -11.72 -16.40 -15.34
N ILE A 254 -12.22 -16.64 -16.55
CA ILE A 254 -13.23 -15.83 -17.22
C ILE A 254 -14.54 -15.84 -16.43
N ASP A 255 -14.96 -17.02 -15.95
CA ASP A 255 -16.23 -17.17 -15.28
C ASP A 255 -16.20 -16.47 -13.92
N ALA A 256 -15.15 -16.71 -13.11
CA ALA A 256 -14.95 -16.01 -11.84
C ALA A 256 -14.79 -14.49 -12.02
N GLY A 257 -14.13 -14.05 -13.10
CA GLY A 257 -14.03 -12.63 -13.46
C GLY A 257 -15.39 -12.01 -13.79
N HIS A 258 -16.22 -12.69 -14.58
CA HIS A 258 -17.57 -12.23 -14.95
C HIS A 258 -18.49 -12.06 -13.73
N MET A 259 -18.36 -12.94 -12.74
CA MET A 259 -19.14 -12.86 -11.50
C MET A 259 -18.89 -11.56 -10.73
N VAL A 260 -17.61 -11.21 -10.57
CA VAL A 260 -17.22 -9.99 -9.84
C VAL A 260 -17.42 -8.74 -10.71
N ALA A 261 -17.26 -8.85 -12.04
CA ALA A 261 -17.42 -7.74 -12.97
C ALA A 261 -18.84 -7.14 -12.95
N LYS A 262 -19.90 -7.95 -12.80
CA LYS A 262 -21.27 -7.44 -12.62
C LYS A 262 -21.38 -6.53 -11.39
N CYS A 263 -20.76 -6.94 -10.27
CA CYS A 263 -20.74 -6.15 -9.04
C CYS A 263 -19.91 -4.87 -9.20
N PHE A 264 -18.79 -4.93 -9.91
CA PHE A 264 -17.98 -3.75 -10.21
C PHE A 264 -18.77 -2.71 -11.00
N SER A 265 -19.47 -3.10 -12.07
CA SER A 265 -20.25 -2.16 -12.88
C SER A 265 -21.35 -1.47 -12.07
N ALA A 266 -22.02 -2.20 -11.17
CA ALA A 266 -23.05 -1.62 -10.29
C ALA A 266 -22.46 -0.63 -9.27
N LEU A 267 -21.29 -0.94 -8.70
CA LEU A 267 -20.58 -0.06 -7.77
C LEU A 267 -19.94 1.14 -8.49
N GLU A 268 -19.47 0.99 -9.72
CA GLU A 268 -18.97 2.09 -10.58
C GLU A 268 -20.09 3.08 -10.89
N PHE A 269 -21.29 2.59 -11.21
CA PHE A 269 -22.48 3.43 -11.39
C PHE A 269 -22.77 4.25 -10.12
N ALA A 270 -22.81 3.59 -8.96
CA ALA A 270 -23.04 4.26 -7.67
C ALA A 270 -21.93 5.26 -7.29
N ARG A 271 -20.69 5.02 -7.72
CA ARG A 271 -19.56 5.92 -7.46
C ARG A 271 -19.56 7.18 -8.32
N ASN A 272 -20.04 7.06 -9.57
CA ASN A 272 -20.12 8.17 -10.50
C ASN A 272 -21.30 9.12 -10.21
N ASP A 273 -22.16 8.75 -9.27
CA ASP A 273 -23.24 9.60 -8.76
C ASP A 273 -22.68 10.68 -7.82
N ASN A 274 -22.82 11.94 -8.22
CA ASN A 274 -22.35 13.09 -7.44
C ASN A 274 -23.33 13.53 -6.34
N THR A 275 -24.52 12.93 -6.24
CA THR A 275 -25.53 13.31 -5.24
C THR A 275 -25.13 12.96 -3.82
N PHE A 276 -24.24 11.99 -3.64
CA PHE A 276 -23.72 11.60 -2.34
C PHE A 276 -22.23 11.30 -2.41
N LYS A 277 -21.57 11.38 -1.26
CA LYS A 277 -20.17 10.99 -1.16
C LYS A 277 -20.11 9.46 -1.13
N TYR A 278 -19.32 8.86 -2.03
CA TYR A 278 -19.18 7.41 -2.17
C TYR A 278 -18.24 6.80 -1.11
N PRO A 279 -18.67 5.78 -0.34
CA PRO A 279 -17.85 5.17 0.70
C PRO A 279 -16.60 4.45 0.18
N THR A 280 -15.56 4.34 1.00
CA THR A 280 -14.24 3.80 0.61
C THR A 280 -13.93 2.41 1.21
N TYR A 281 -14.85 1.85 1.99
CA TYR A 281 -14.74 0.53 2.62
C TYR A 281 -15.98 -0.29 2.30
N ASN A 282 -15.96 -0.90 1.12
CA ASN A 282 -17.10 -1.58 0.51
C ASN A 282 -16.92 -3.09 0.55
N HIS A 283 -18.04 -3.80 0.47
CA HIS A 283 -18.12 -5.24 0.58
C HIS A 283 -18.92 -5.82 -0.59
N ILE A 284 -18.43 -6.92 -1.15
CA ILE A 284 -19.14 -7.69 -2.17
C ILE A 284 -19.50 -9.06 -1.60
N PHE A 285 -20.78 -9.43 -1.70
CA PHE A 285 -21.26 -10.77 -1.37
C PHE A 285 -21.83 -11.45 -2.62
N ILE A 286 -21.29 -12.62 -2.95
CA ILE A 286 -21.72 -13.44 -4.08
C ILE A 286 -22.18 -14.79 -3.54
N LYS A 287 -23.47 -15.10 -3.70
CA LYS A 287 -24.01 -16.43 -3.39
C LYS A 287 -24.28 -17.22 -4.65
N MET A 288 -23.83 -18.47 -4.66
CA MET A 288 -23.98 -19.40 -5.78
C MET A 288 -24.87 -20.57 -5.36
N ALA A 289 -25.76 -21.01 -6.25
CA ALA A 289 -26.72 -22.06 -5.95
C ALA A 289 -26.06 -23.45 -5.74
N GLU A 290 -25.24 -23.88 -6.70
CA GLU A 290 -24.56 -25.19 -6.68
C GLU A 290 -23.21 -25.11 -7.39
N LEU A 291 -22.18 -25.71 -6.81
CA LEU A 291 -20.83 -25.72 -7.36
C LEU A 291 -20.15 -27.09 -7.14
N THR A 292 -19.56 -27.68 -8.18
CA THR A 292 -18.72 -28.89 -8.08
C THR A 292 -17.27 -28.51 -8.39
N PHE A 293 -16.51 -28.06 -7.38
CA PHE A 293 -15.13 -27.59 -7.55
C PHE A 293 -14.14 -28.22 -6.58
N ASP A 294 -12.90 -28.36 -7.05
CA ASP A 294 -11.73 -28.53 -6.18
C ASP A 294 -11.38 -27.21 -5.48
N VAL A 295 -11.34 -27.24 -4.16
CA VAL A 295 -10.98 -26.14 -3.26
C VAL A 295 -9.59 -25.57 -3.58
N THR A 296 -8.67 -26.41 -4.07
CA THR A 296 -7.29 -26.03 -4.40
C THR A 296 -7.23 -25.13 -5.64
N ASN A 297 -7.99 -25.46 -6.67
CA ASN A 297 -8.06 -24.67 -7.90
C ASN A 297 -8.73 -23.32 -7.65
N MET A 298 -9.72 -23.27 -6.75
CA MET A 298 -10.38 -22.03 -6.35
C MET A 298 -9.41 -21.00 -5.73
N LYS A 299 -8.50 -21.43 -4.85
CA LYS A 299 -7.50 -20.52 -4.27
C LYS A 299 -6.65 -19.85 -5.35
N ARG A 300 -6.11 -20.65 -6.27
CA ARG A 300 -5.29 -20.12 -7.39
C ARG A 300 -6.08 -19.17 -8.29
N LEU A 301 -7.33 -19.54 -8.60
CA LEU A 301 -8.23 -18.76 -9.45
C LEU A 301 -8.49 -17.37 -8.85
N PHE A 302 -8.92 -17.31 -7.59
CA PHE A 302 -9.26 -16.05 -6.94
C PHE A 302 -8.03 -15.22 -6.57
N GLU A 303 -6.89 -15.82 -6.29
CA GLU A 303 -5.61 -15.10 -6.20
C GLU A 303 -5.25 -14.43 -7.54
N HIS A 304 -5.45 -15.13 -8.67
CA HIS A 304 -5.22 -14.57 -9.99
C HIS A 304 -6.20 -13.42 -10.29
N VAL A 305 -7.50 -13.64 -10.10
CA VAL A 305 -8.56 -12.61 -10.27
C VAL A 305 -8.28 -11.39 -9.37
N GLY A 306 -7.91 -11.60 -8.11
CA GLY A 306 -7.56 -10.52 -7.18
C GLY A 306 -6.34 -9.70 -7.63
N LYS A 307 -5.32 -10.36 -8.21
CA LYS A 307 -4.16 -9.69 -8.83
C LYS A 307 -4.58 -8.90 -10.08
N SER A 308 -5.38 -9.50 -10.95
CA SER A 308 -5.84 -8.90 -12.22
C SER A 308 -6.75 -7.69 -12.02
N TYR A 309 -7.65 -7.72 -11.01
CA TYR A 309 -8.57 -6.61 -10.70
C TYR A 309 -8.12 -5.70 -9.56
N ARG A 310 -6.87 -5.79 -9.10
CA ARG A 310 -6.34 -5.03 -7.96
C ARG A 310 -6.62 -3.52 -8.03
N GLN A 311 -6.37 -2.91 -9.19
CA GLN A 311 -6.59 -1.48 -9.38
C GLN A 311 -8.08 -1.12 -9.26
N ARG A 312 -8.96 -1.96 -9.82
CA ARG A 312 -10.41 -1.77 -9.79
C ARG A 312 -10.98 -1.94 -8.39
N LEU A 313 -10.51 -2.95 -7.64
CA LEU A 313 -10.84 -3.16 -6.23
C LEU A 313 -10.46 -1.94 -5.37
N SER A 314 -9.23 -1.42 -5.55
CA SER A 314 -8.79 -0.22 -4.85
C SER A 314 -9.57 1.02 -5.27
N TYR A 315 -9.87 1.17 -6.57
CA TYR A 315 -10.66 2.29 -7.09
C TYR A 315 -12.06 2.31 -6.49
N LEU A 316 -12.72 1.16 -6.41
CA LEU A 316 -14.04 1.01 -5.81
C LEU A 316 -14.03 0.92 -4.28
N GLY A 317 -12.86 0.95 -3.63
CA GLY A 317 -12.75 0.82 -2.18
C GLY A 317 -13.23 -0.52 -1.64
N ILE A 318 -13.14 -1.59 -2.42
CA ILE A 318 -13.61 -2.92 -2.02
C ILE A 318 -12.56 -3.54 -1.11
N ALA A 319 -12.91 -3.72 0.16
CA ALA A 319 -12.01 -4.26 1.17
C ALA A 319 -12.18 -5.77 1.34
N GLU A 320 -13.38 -6.29 1.10
CA GLU A 320 -13.74 -7.67 1.32
C GLU A 320 -14.68 -8.18 0.21
N VAL A 321 -14.37 -9.36 -0.29
CA VAL A 321 -15.19 -10.13 -1.23
C VAL A 321 -15.50 -11.46 -0.57
N GLU A 322 -16.77 -11.74 -0.41
CA GLU A 322 -17.28 -12.94 0.24
C GLU A 322 -18.06 -13.78 -0.76
N LEU A 323 -17.71 -15.06 -0.84
CA LEU A 323 -18.30 -16.05 -1.72
C LEU A 323 -18.94 -17.13 -0.86
N SER A 324 -20.22 -17.44 -1.11
CA SER A 324 -20.93 -18.53 -0.47
C SER A 324 -21.46 -19.48 -1.53
N PHE A 325 -21.19 -20.78 -1.40
CA PHE A 325 -21.59 -21.79 -2.36
C PHE A 325 -21.72 -23.17 -1.70
N ASN A 326 -22.45 -24.08 -2.33
CA ASN A 326 -22.60 -25.46 -1.83
C ASN A 326 -21.67 -26.41 -2.59
N VAL A 327 -20.87 -27.18 -1.86
CA VAL A 327 -20.02 -28.26 -2.40
C VAL A 327 -20.76 -29.58 -2.33
N ARG A 328 -20.90 -30.26 -3.47
CA ARG A 328 -21.53 -31.59 -3.54
C ARG A 328 -20.53 -32.70 -3.19
N VAL A 329 -20.79 -33.44 -2.12
CA VAL A 329 -20.09 -34.65 -1.71
C VAL A 329 -20.97 -35.89 -1.94
N SER A 330 -20.38 -37.09 -1.91
CA SER A 330 -21.12 -38.36 -2.13
C SER A 330 -22.29 -38.57 -1.17
N SER A 331 -22.26 -37.94 0.00
CA SER A 331 -23.26 -38.04 1.08
C SER A 331 -24.16 -36.81 1.22
N GLY A 332 -24.12 -35.84 0.29
CA GLY A 332 -24.98 -34.65 0.28
C GLY A 332 -24.24 -33.36 -0.10
N CYS A 333 -24.81 -32.19 0.21
CA CYS A 333 -24.15 -30.90 0.00
C CYS A 333 -23.63 -30.32 1.32
N ILE A 334 -22.48 -29.63 1.26
CA ILE A 334 -21.89 -28.90 2.39
C ILE A 334 -21.74 -27.42 1.99
N PRO A 335 -22.30 -26.47 2.76
CA PRO A 335 -22.12 -25.04 2.52
C PRO A 335 -20.67 -24.63 2.82
N PHE A 336 -20.05 -23.97 1.84
CA PHE A 336 -18.71 -23.40 1.91
C PHE A 336 -18.77 -21.89 1.79
N ARG A 337 -17.82 -21.24 2.45
CA ARG A 337 -17.63 -19.81 2.43
C ARG A 337 -16.16 -19.47 2.23
N VAL A 338 -15.91 -18.51 1.36
CA VAL A 338 -14.58 -17.97 1.10
C VAL A 338 -14.64 -16.47 1.32
N ILE A 339 -13.78 -15.98 2.22
CA ILE A 339 -13.66 -14.55 2.52
C ILE A 339 -12.29 -14.10 2.06
N ILE A 340 -12.27 -13.23 1.05
CA ILE A 340 -11.06 -12.59 0.52
C ILE A 340 -11.06 -11.17 1.03
N SER A 341 -10.07 -10.81 1.83
CA SER A 341 -9.96 -9.48 2.42
C SER A 341 -8.60 -8.85 2.16
N SER A 342 -8.57 -7.53 2.01
CA SER A 342 -7.33 -6.75 1.97
C SER A 342 -7.44 -5.53 2.90
N PRO A 343 -7.32 -5.73 4.23
CA PRO A 343 -7.49 -4.65 5.20
C PRO A 343 -6.51 -3.50 4.99
N SER A 344 -5.24 -3.80 4.68
CA SER A 344 -4.17 -2.83 4.41
C SER A 344 -4.13 -2.38 2.94
N GLY A 345 -4.74 -3.12 2.00
CA GLY A 345 -4.75 -2.82 0.57
C GLY A 345 -3.52 -3.35 -0.18
N TYR A 346 -2.56 -3.92 0.55
CA TYR A 346 -1.32 -4.46 -0.01
C TYR A 346 -1.24 -5.98 0.05
N ASN A 347 -1.71 -6.56 1.15
CA ASN A 347 -1.81 -8.00 1.37
C ASN A 347 -3.25 -8.48 1.12
N VAL A 348 -3.42 -9.63 0.49
CA VAL A 348 -4.72 -10.27 0.26
C VAL A 348 -4.75 -11.55 1.08
N VAL A 349 -5.67 -11.62 2.03
CA VAL A 349 -5.87 -12.80 2.88
C VAL A 349 -7.14 -13.49 2.41
N MET A 350 -7.00 -14.74 1.99
CA MET A 350 -8.11 -15.60 1.61
C MET A 350 -8.32 -16.67 2.69
N ARG A 351 -9.49 -16.66 3.32
CA ARG A 351 -9.90 -17.68 4.29
C ARG A 351 -10.97 -18.57 3.67
N THR A 352 -10.74 -19.89 3.67
CA THR A 352 -11.71 -20.89 3.24
C THR A 352 -12.29 -21.59 4.47
N SER A 353 -13.61 -21.59 4.59
CA SER A 353 -14.34 -22.17 5.71
C SER A 353 -15.55 -22.97 5.24
N TYR A 354 -15.93 -24.00 5.99
CA TYR A 354 -17.24 -24.66 5.86
C TYR A 354 -18.18 -24.15 6.94
N GLU A 355 -19.46 -24.09 6.63
CA GLU A 355 -20.48 -23.68 7.61
C GLU A 355 -21.00 -24.92 8.35
N TRP A 356 -21.05 -24.85 9.67
CA TRP A 356 -21.54 -25.91 10.54
C TRP A 356 -22.39 -25.32 11.66
N ILE A 357 -23.23 -26.12 12.31
CA ILE A 357 -24.09 -25.64 13.40
C ILE A 357 -23.55 -26.17 14.72
N GLU A 358 -23.20 -25.24 15.61
CA GLU A 358 -22.78 -25.52 16.98
C GLU A 358 -23.71 -24.77 17.94
N ASN A 359 -24.32 -25.49 18.89
CA ASN A 359 -25.23 -24.90 19.89
C ASN A 359 -26.37 -24.05 19.28
N GLY A 360 -26.90 -24.46 18.12
CA GLY A 360 -27.97 -23.75 17.42
C GLY A 360 -27.51 -22.55 16.58
N MET A 361 -26.23 -22.16 16.61
CA MET A 361 -25.68 -21.08 15.79
C MET A 361 -24.87 -21.63 14.61
N VAL A 362 -24.94 -20.96 13.46
CA VAL A 362 -24.05 -21.27 12.33
C VAL A 362 -22.66 -20.73 12.65
N CYS A 363 -21.67 -21.61 12.70
CA CYS A 363 -20.26 -21.31 12.88
C CYS A 363 -19.46 -21.60 11.59
N LEU A 364 -18.45 -20.79 11.35
CA LEU A 364 -17.46 -20.99 10.31
C LEU A 364 -16.29 -21.79 10.87
N HIS A 365 -16.04 -22.94 10.25
CA HIS A 365 -14.90 -23.79 10.57
C HIS A 365 -13.88 -23.74 9.44
N ARG A 366 -12.60 -23.71 9.77
CA ARG A 366 -11.52 -23.68 8.79
C ARG A 366 -11.54 -24.95 7.91
N ALA A 367 -11.30 -24.79 6.62
CA ALA A 367 -11.42 -25.86 5.62
C ALA A 367 -10.27 -25.83 4.61
N GLU A 368 -9.03 -25.60 5.07
CA GLU A 368 -7.87 -25.44 4.18
C GLU A 368 -7.09 -26.74 4.00
N THR A 369 -7.05 -27.56 5.04
CA THR A 369 -6.34 -28.85 5.05
C THR A 369 -7.24 -29.97 5.57
N SER A 370 -6.89 -31.21 5.22
CA SER A 370 -7.57 -32.42 5.69
C SER A 370 -7.55 -32.58 7.22
N GLU A 371 -6.59 -31.92 7.88
CA GLU A 371 -6.36 -31.90 9.32
C GLU A 371 -7.19 -30.82 10.03
N ASP A 372 -7.68 -29.81 9.29
CA ASP A 372 -8.61 -28.81 9.82
C ASP A 372 -9.99 -29.42 10.11
N ILE A 373 -10.33 -30.52 9.42
CA ILE A 373 -11.53 -31.31 9.68
C ILE A 373 -11.24 -32.21 10.87
N ALA A 374 -11.35 -31.65 12.07
CA ALA A 374 -11.31 -32.41 13.31
C ALA A 374 -12.51 -33.37 13.37
N LEU A 375 -12.27 -34.67 13.43
CA LEU A 375 -13.31 -35.69 13.64
C LEU A 375 -13.87 -35.71 15.07
N THR A 376 -13.57 -34.71 15.92
CA THR A 376 -13.75 -34.90 17.37
C THR A 376 -13.99 -33.59 18.13
N THR A 377 -15.28 -33.23 18.27
CA THR A 377 -15.81 -32.53 19.46
C THR A 377 -17.33 -32.62 19.64
N THR A 378 -18.09 -33.23 18.72
CA THR A 378 -19.54 -33.50 18.93
C THR A 378 -19.83 -34.82 19.64
N LEU A 379 -18.82 -35.64 19.98
CA LEU A 379 -19.00 -36.92 20.66
C LEU A 379 -18.74 -36.86 22.19
N THR A 380 -18.29 -35.72 22.73
CA THR A 380 -17.74 -35.68 24.11
C THR A 380 -18.34 -34.60 25.03
N SER A 381 -19.46 -33.98 24.68
CA SER A 381 -20.25 -33.18 25.64
C SER A 381 -21.48 -33.98 26.09
N GLY A 382 -21.24 -34.90 27.04
CA GLY A 382 -22.16 -35.38 28.07
C GLY A 382 -23.59 -35.76 27.69
N GLU A 383 -23.79 -37.02 27.27
CA GLU A 383 -24.70 -37.99 27.90
C GLU A 383 -24.44 -39.38 27.26
N ASN A 384 -24.44 -40.43 28.08
CA ASN A 384 -23.83 -41.74 27.82
C ASN A 384 -24.24 -42.45 26.51
N ILE A 385 -23.33 -42.52 25.52
CA ILE A 385 -23.47 -43.41 24.35
C ILE A 385 -23.30 -44.90 24.72
N ASN A 386 -22.67 -45.22 25.85
CA ASN A 386 -22.47 -46.61 26.28
C ASN A 386 -23.68 -47.24 26.98
N ASP A 387 -24.65 -46.45 27.47
CA ASP A 387 -25.84 -46.98 28.14
C ASP A 387 -26.92 -47.45 27.14
N VAL A 388 -26.88 -46.99 25.89
CA VAL A 388 -27.86 -47.36 24.85
C VAL A 388 -27.52 -48.70 24.18
N PHE A 389 -26.27 -49.16 24.26
CA PHE A 389 -25.83 -50.39 23.59
C PHE A 389 -26.11 -51.68 24.38
N PHE A 390 -26.42 -51.60 25.69
CA PHE A 390 -26.55 -52.78 26.55
C PHE A 390 -27.98 -53.31 26.77
N GLU A 391 -29.04 -52.60 26.37
CA GLU A 391 -30.43 -53.06 26.57
C GLU A 391 -31.06 -53.80 25.37
N ALA A 392 -30.32 -54.01 24.28
CA ALA A 392 -30.87 -54.62 23.06
C ALA A 392 -30.62 -56.13 22.90
N LYS A 393 -30.14 -56.85 23.93
CA LYS A 393 -29.68 -58.25 23.75
C LYS A 393 -30.15 -59.32 24.73
N ASP A 394 -31.04 -59.03 25.68
CA ASP A 394 -31.63 -60.08 26.53
C ASP A 394 -33.17 -60.08 26.48
N GLY A 395 -33.73 -61.20 26.02
CA GLY A 395 -35.17 -61.40 25.92
C GLY A 395 -35.57 -62.69 25.20
N GLY A 396 -34.98 -63.82 25.58
CA GLY A 396 -35.45 -65.14 25.18
C GLY A 396 -36.50 -65.72 26.15
N SER A 397 -37.61 -66.20 25.57
CA SER A 397 -38.47 -67.30 26.03
C SER A 397 -39.54 -67.08 27.12
N CYS A 398 -40.79 -67.26 26.65
CA CYS A 398 -41.95 -67.91 27.29
C CYS A 398 -42.67 -67.27 28.49
N GLY A 399 -43.99 -67.06 28.33
CA GLY A 399 -44.94 -67.01 29.45
C GLY A 399 -46.26 -66.26 29.18
N SER A 400 -47.28 -67.03 28.79
CA SER A 400 -48.75 -66.84 28.93
C SER A 400 -49.40 -65.52 29.41
N SER A 401 -50.51 -65.24 28.72
CA SER A 401 -51.85 -64.78 29.18
C SER A 401 -52.19 -63.29 29.42
N SER A 402 -53.15 -62.86 28.59
CA SER A 402 -54.37 -62.07 28.90
C SER A 402 -54.32 -60.53 28.97
N ASN A 403 -55.14 -59.95 28.08
CA ASN A 403 -56.04 -58.78 28.17
C ASN A 403 -55.54 -57.32 28.20
N ASN A 404 -56.04 -56.58 27.18
CA ASN A 404 -56.60 -55.22 27.13
C ASN A 404 -55.97 -54.10 27.99
N ASN A 405 -55.52 -52.99 27.38
CA ASN A 405 -56.33 -51.84 26.92
C ASN A 405 -55.44 -50.67 26.43
N ASN A 406 -56.07 -49.79 25.62
CA ASN A 406 -55.54 -48.58 24.96
C ASN A 406 -54.77 -47.57 25.84
N GLY A 407 -53.74 -46.96 25.23
CA GLY A 407 -53.11 -45.70 25.64
C GLY A 407 -51.95 -45.33 24.70
N ASN A 408 -52.21 -44.49 23.69
CA ASN A 408 -51.25 -44.11 22.66
C ASN A 408 -50.39 -42.92 23.16
N GLY A 409 -49.13 -43.20 23.51
CA GLY A 409 -48.13 -42.22 23.97
C GLY A 409 -46.88 -42.21 23.07
N SER A 410 -46.38 -41.02 22.79
CA SER A 410 -45.29 -40.66 21.87
C SER A 410 -44.01 -41.48 22.02
N LYS A 411 -43.64 -42.23 20.97
CA LYS A 411 -42.28 -42.72 20.71
C LYS A 411 -41.82 -42.16 19.36
N GLY A 412 -41.00 -41.11 19.36
CA GLY A 412 -40.54 -40.49 18.10
C GLY A 412 -39.25 -39.66 18.14
N SER A 413 -38.62 -39.40 19.30
CA SER A 413 -37.50 -38.45 19.36
C SER A 413 -36.10 -39.09 19.29
N CYS A 414 -35.88 -40.28 19.85
CA CYS A 414 -34.51 -40.81 20.04
C CYS A 414 -33.83 -41.37 18.76
N GLY A 415 -34.61 -41.76 17.74
CA GLY A 415 -34.08 -42.35 16.49
C GLY A 415 -33.62 -41.33 15.43
N ALA A 416 -34.05 -40.07 15.54
CA ALA A 416 -33.69 -39.01 14.61
C ALA A 416 -32.25 -38.51 14.85
N THR A 417 -31.87 -38.32 16.12
CA THR A 417 -30.55 -37.80 16.53
C THR A 417 -29.39 -38.68 16.08
N LEU A 418 -29.55 -40.01 16.17
CA LEU A 418 -28.50 -40.97 15.79
C LEU A 418 -28.30 -41.07 14.27
N ARG A 419 -29.37 -40.92 13.47
CA ARG A 419 -29.29 -40.86 12.00
C ARG A 419 -28.63 -39.57 11.52
N THR A 420 -28.94 -38.45 12.17
CA THR A 420 -28.32 -37.15 11.86
C THR A 420 -26.82 -37.18 12.15
N LEU A 421 -26.39 -37.72 13.31
CA LEU A 421 -24.98 -37.86 13.67
C LEU A 421 -24.18 -38.75 12.69
N LEU A 422 -24.74 -39.88 12.26
CA LEU A 422 -24.10 -40.78 11.28
C LEU A 422 -23.98 -40.13 9.88
N ARG A 423 -25.00 -39.38 9.44
CA ARG A 423 -24.96 -38.62 8.18
C ARG A 423 -23.91 -37.51 8.24
N THR A 424 -23.83 -36.80 9.36
CA THR A 424 -22.83 -35.76 9.63
C THR A 424 -21.41 -36.31 9.56
N ALA A 425 -21.13 -37.42 10.25
CA ALA A 425 -19.81 -38.06 10.21
C ALA A 425 -19.44 -38.51 8.79
N SER A 426 -20.41 -39.02 8.01
CA SER A 426 -20.21 -39.39 6.60
C SER A 426 -19.92 -38.18 5.70
N LYS A 427 -20.60 -37.04 5.89
CA LYS A 427 -20.34 -35.78 5.16
C LYS A 427 -18.95 -35.23 5.45
N LEU A 428 -18.56 -35.16 6.72
CA LEU A 428 -17.23 -34.66 7.12
C LEU A 428 -16.10 -35.60 6.68
N SER A 429 -16.31 -36.91 6.72
CA SER A 429 -15.35 -37.89 6.19
C SER A 429 -15.17 -37.78 4.68
N ALA A 430 -16.26 -37.58 3.93
CA ALA A 430 -16.20 -37.34 2.48
C ALA A 430 -15.46 -36.04 2.18
N LEU A 431 -15.72 -34.97 2.96
CA LEU A 431 -15.03 -33.69 2.80
C LEU A 431 -13.53 -33.80 3.07
N ARG A 432 -13.14 -34.57 4.09
CA ARG A 432 -11.72 -34.83 4.42
C ARG A 432 -10.94 -35.45 3.27
N SER A 433 -11.59 -36.28 2.45
CA SER A 433 -10.96 -36.87 1.26
C SER A 433 -10.75 -35.88 0.11
N LEU A 434 -11.46 -34.74 0.11
CA LEU A 434 -11.37 -33.71 -0.92
C LEU A 434 -10.37 -32.60 -0.59
N LEU A 435 -9.96 -32.47 0.68
CA LEU A 435 -8.97 -31.46 1.10
C LEU A 435 -7.53 -32.03 1.05
N PRO A 436 -6.53 -31.21 0.67
CA PRO A 436 -5.13 -31.62 0.69
C PRO A 436 -4.63 -31.82 2.13
N SER A 437 -3.66 -32.71 2.33
CA SER A 437 -3.03 -32.88 3.66
C SER A 437 -2.10 -31.72 3.98
N ARG A 438 -1.87 -31.44 5.27
CA ARG A 438 -0.97 -30.39 5.76
C ARG A 438 0.47 -30.59 5.28
N VAL A 439 0.86 -31.84 5.02
CA VAL A 439 2.17 -32.22 4.44
C VAL A 439 2.25 -31.88 2.94
N THR A 440 1.16 -32.11 2.17
CA THR A 440 1.13 -31.74 0.74
C THR A 440 0.92 -30.24 0.52
N THR A 441 0.18 -29.58 1.42
CA THR A 441 0.06 -28.12 1.43
C THR A 441 1.31 -27.43 1.96
N ALA A 442 2.12 -28.00 2.86
CA ALA A 442 3.41 -27.39 3.23
C ALA A 442 4.35 -27.20 2.01
N VAL A 443 4.30 -28.12 1.04
CA VAL A 443 5.06 -28.04 -0.22
C VAL A 443 4.46 -27.00 -1.20
N ALA A 444 3.13 -26.80 -1.17
CA ALA A 444 2.42 -25.86 -2.05
C ALA A 444 2.19 -24.44 -1.46
N ALA A 445 2.10 -24.32 -0.13
CA ALA A 445 1.70 -23.15 0.65
C ALA A 445 2.88 -22.32 1.18
N ALA A 446 4.11 -22.64 0.78
CA ALA A 446 5.28 -21.77 0.95
C ALA A 446 5.20 -20.45 0.11
N ALA A 447 3.98 -20.01 -0.24
CA ALA A 447 3.66 -18.83 -1.04
C ALA A 447 2.69 -17.85 -0.34
N ALA A 448 2.24 -18.12 0.88
CA ALA A 448 1.39 -17.21 1.65
C ALA A 448 1.77 -17.24 3.14
N SER A 449 2.65 -16.34 3.59
CA SER A 449 2.92 -16.16 5.01
C SER A 449 1.93 -15.18 5.61
N GLU A 450 1.00 -15.69 6.42
CA GLU A 450 0.60 -15.16 7.73
C GLU A 450 -0.56 -15.99 8.26
N ALA A 451 -0.28 -16.85 9.22
CA ALA A 451 -1.15 -17.10 10.35
C ALA A 451 -0.22 -17.44 11.50
N THR A 452 -0.26 -16.65 12.58
CA THR A 452 0.18 -17.11 13.88
C THR A 452 -0.54 -18.44 14.15
N ASP A 453 0.16 -19.40 14.78
CA ASP A 453 -0.42 -20.63 15.33
C ASP A 453 -1.34 -20.31 16.52
N ASP A 454 -2.31 -19.41 16.32
CA ASP A 454 -3.51 -19.38 17.11
C ASP A 454 -4.43 -20.42 16.47
N VAL A 455 -4.76 -21.45 17.24
CA VAL A 455 -5.82 -22.41 16.92
C VAL A 455 -7.12 -21.57 16.86
N GLU A 456 -7.42 -20.98 15.70
CA GLU A 456 -8.62 -20.16 15.51
C GLU A 456 -9.84 -21.05 15.77
N GLU A 457 -10.51 -20.76 16.90
CA GLU A 457 -11.79 -21.34 17.32
C GLU A 457 -12.86 -21.13 16.25
N SER A 458 -13.93 -21.94 16.30
CA SER A 458 -15.09 -21.78 15.43
C SER A 458 -15.68 -20.37 15.57
N VAL A 459 -15.85 -19.66 14.44
CA VAL A 459 -16.32 -18.26 14.45
C VAL A 459 -17.82 -18.22 14.16
N PRO A 460 -18.66 -17.68 15.06
CA PRO A 460 -20.10 -17.59 14.80
C PRO A 460 -20.39 -16.64 13.63
N LEU A 461 -21.18 -17.11 12.65
CA LEU A 461 -21.62 -16.37 11.48
C LEU A 461 -22.77 -15.42 11.86
N GLY A 462 -22.41 -14.27 12.45
CA GLY A 462 -23.35 -13.23 12.86
C GLY A 462 -23.46 -12.03 11.89
N PRO A 463 -24.15 -10.96 12.33
CA PRO A 463 -24.17 -9.68 11.63
C PRO A 463 -22.77 -9.10 11.41
N TYR A 464 -22.55 -8.41 10.30
CA TYR A 464 -21.23 -7.82 10.00
C TYR A 464 -20.83 -6.85 11.12
N PRO A 465 -19.59 -6.96 11.61
CA PRO A 465 -19.11 -6.05 12.64
C PRO A 465 -19.07 -4.62 12.10
N MET A 466 -19.26 -3.66 12.99
CA MET A 466 -18.97 -2.25 12.70
C MET A 466 -17.47 -2.09 12.40
N VAL A 467 -17.11 -0.98 11.73
CA VAL A 467 -15.70 -0.68 11.44
C VAL A 467 -14.94 -0.54 12.78
N SER A 468 -13.87 -1.31 12.96
CA SER A 468 -13.02 -1.20 14.15
C SER A 468 -12.25 0.12 14.16
N GLU A 469 -11.82 0.59 15.32
CA GLU A 469 -11.06 1.84 15.43
C GLU A 469 -9.76 1.81 14.59
N LYS A 470 -9.05 0.68 14.60
CA LYS A 470 -7.85 0.48 13.76
C LYS A 470 -8.18 0.63 12.28
N GLN A 471 -9.30 0.07 11.82
CA GLN A 471 -9.71 0.19 10.42
C GLN A 471 -10.17 1.62 10.09
N LEU A 472 -10.82 2.32 11.02
CA LEU A 472 -11.17 3.73 10.85
C LEU A 472 -9.93 4.60 10.67
N ARG A 473 -8.88 4.39 11.48
CA ARG A 473 -7.59 5.08 11.31
C ARG A 473 -6.95 4.76 9.96
N ARG A 474 -7.02 3.51 9.48
CA ARG A 474 -6.59 3.17 8.11
C ARG A 474 -7.35 3.94 7.04
N LEU A 475 -8.66 4.08 7.18
CA LEU A 475 -9.48 4.84 6.23
C LEU A 475 -9.16 6.34 6.27
N GLN A 476 -8.88 6.90 7.45
CA GLN A 476 -8.41 8.28 7.59
C GLN A 476 -7.06 8.49 6.89
N ALA A 477 -6.10 7.58 7.08
CA ALA A 477 -4.80 7.63 6.42
C ALA A 477 -4.94 7.54 4.88
N ARG A 478 -5.78 6.61 4.38
CA ARG A 478 -6.05 6.46 2.94
C ARG A 478 -6.72 7.69 2.34
N ALA A 479 -7.64 8.33 3.05
CA ALA A 479 -8.27 9.57 2.60
C ALA A 479 -7.26 10.72 2.43
N LEU A 480 -6.11 10.63 3.11
CA LEU A 480 -4.97 11.53 2.98
C LEU A 480 -3.87 10.98 2.04
N ASN A 481 -4.18 9.96 1.23
CA ASN A 481 -3.29 9.29 0.29
C ASN A 481 -2.01 8.71 0.91
N THR A 482 -2.05 8.28 2.18
CA THR A 482 -0.92 7.62 2.85
C THR A 482 -1.30 6.28 3.46
N VAL A 483 -0.29 5.50 3.83
CA VAL A 483 -0.45 4.24 4.58
C VAL A 483 -0.55 4.54 6.07
N TYR A 484 -1.41 3.80 6.77
CA TYR A 484 -1.48 3.87 8.22
C TYR A 484 -0.16 3.43 8.85
N ALA A 485 0.32 4.18 9.84
CA ALA A 485 1.68 4.02 10.37
C ALA A 485 2.00 2.58 10.84
N TYR A 486 1.03 1.90 11.48
CA TYR A 486 1.21 0.52 11.97
C TYR A 486 1.21 -0.55 10.88
N ASP A 487 0.84 -0.24 9.64
CA ASP A 487 0.85 -1.20 8.54
C ASP A 487 2.21 -1.29 7.83
N TRP A 488 3.17 -0.41 8.16
CA TRP A 488 4.51 -0.39 7.55
C TRP A 488 5.35 -1.65 7.75
N PRO A 489 5.46 -2.23 8.97
CA PRO A 489 6.16 -3.50 9.15
C PRO A 489 5.62 -4.62 8.26
N GLN A 490 4.29 -4.70 8.14
CA GLN A 490 3.62 -5.70 7.32
C GLN A 490 3.80 -5.45 5.81
N LEU A 491 3.82 -4.18 5.40
CA LEU A 491 4.15 -3.79 4.03
C LEU A 491 5.57 -4.22 3.66
N LEU A 492 6.55 -4.00 4.55
CA LEU A 492 7.93 -4.46 4.36
C LEU A 492 8.00 -5.99 4.27
N ALA A 493 7.29 -6.72 5.13
CA ALA A 493 7.23 -8.18 5.10
C ALA A 493 6.70 -8.71 3.75
N THR A 494 5.63 -8.09 3.24
CA THR A 494 5.04 -8.45 1.94
C THR A 494 6.04 -8.26 0.79
N VAL A 495 6.74 -7.11 0.75
CA VAL A 495 7.74 -6.83 -0.27
C VAL A 495 8.91 -7.80 -0.16
N LEU A 496 9.38 -8.08 1.06
CA LEU A 496 10.50 -8.98 1.31
C LEU A 496 10.18 -10.42 0.91
N SER A 497 8.96 -10.88 1.17
CA SER A 497 8.47 -12.19 0.72
C SER A 497 8.53 -12.32 -0.81
N ASN A 498 8.13 -11.28 -1.54
CA ASN A 498 8.21 -11.27 -3.00
C ASN A 498 9.67 -11.28 -3.50
N GLN A 499 10.58 -10.57 -2.82
CA GLN A 499 12.00 -10.61 -3.14
C GLN A 499 12.61 -12.01 -2.89
N TRP A 500 12.28 -12.66 -1.78
CA TRP A 500 12.69 -14.04 -1.52
C TRP A 500 12.24 -15.00 -2.62
N MET A 501 10.98 -14.90 -3.06
CA MET A 501 10.47 -15.72 -4.17
C MET A 501 11.24 -15.47 -5.48
N GLN A 502 11.60 -14.22 -5.78
CA GLN A 502 12.41 -13.89 -6.95
C GLN A 502 13.83 -14.46 -6.85
N HIS A 503 14.47 -14.36 -5.68
CA HIS A 503 15.79 -14.93 -5.44
C HIS A 503 15.78 -16.46 -5.51
N ALA A 504 14.78 -17.12 -4.92
CA ALA A 504 14.61 -18.57 -4.96
C ALA A 504 14.50 -19.07 -6.40
N CYS A 505 13.69 -18.40 -7.22
CA CYS A 505 13.56 -18.70 -8.64
C CYS A 505 14.87 -18.44 -9.42
N GLY A 506 15.53 -17.30 -9.17
CA GLY A 506 16.74 -16.91 -9.89
C GLY A 506 17.98 -17.75 -9.57
N ARG A 507 18.10 -18.24 -8.33
CA ARG A 507 19.23 -19.04 -7.85
C ARG A 507 18.94 -20.54 -7.75
N GLY A 508 17.68 -20.95 -7.90
CA GLY A 508 17.27 -22.35 -7.89
C GLY A 508 17.31 -23.02 -6.52
N PHE A 509 17.11 -22.28 -5.42
CA PHE A 509 17.01 -22.87 -4.07
C PHE A 509 15.56 -23.17 -3.66
N SER A 510 15.38 -24.13 -2.74
CA SER A 510 14.06 -24.56 -2.26
C SER A 510 13.35 -23.45 -1.49
N ARG A 511 12.01 -23.42 -1.55
CA ARG A 511 11.21 -22.50 -0.73
C ARG A 511 11.32 -22.76 0.77
N GLU A 512 11.76 -23.96 1.15
CA GLU A 512 11.99 -24.34 2.55
C GLU A 512 13.13 -23.53 3.20
N CYS A 513 14.06 -23.00 2.39
CA CYS A 513 15.15 -22.13 2.85
C CYS A 513 14.67 -20.71 3.22
N ILE A 514 13.43 -20.35 2.88
CA ILE A 514 12.89 -19.02 3.20
C ILE A 514 12.53 -18.97 4.68
N PRO A 515 13.04 -17.99 5.46
CA PRO A 515 12.70 -17.87 6.87
C PRO A 515 11.18 -17.70 7.05
N LYS A 516 10.60 -18.43 8.02
CA LYS A 516 9.16 -18.34 8.34
C LYS A 516 8.73 -16.92 8.74
N GLU A 517 9.63 -16.18 9.39
CA GLU A 517 9.38 -14.83 9.86
C GLU A 517 10.41 -13.87 9.25
N LEU A 518 10.00 -13.14 8.22
CA LEU A 518 10.88 -12.28 7.41
C LEU A 518 11.15 -10.91 8.06
N VAL A 519 10.22 -10.43 8.90
CA VAL A 519 10.28 -9.12 9.55
C VAL A 519 9.80 -9.27 10.99
N LYS A 520 10.66 -8.90 11.94
CA LYS A 520 10.33 -8.77 13.37
C LYS A 520 10.31 -7.30 13.74
N ALA A 521 9.15 -6.73 13.99
CA ALA A 521 9.03 -5.33 14.42
C ALA A 521 8.58 -5.26 15.87
N LYS A 522 9.47 -4.79 16.75
CA LYS A 522 9.16 -4.52 18.16
C LYS A 522 8.89 -3.04 18.35
N GLU A 523 7.68 -2.67 18.75
CA GLU A 523 7.33 -1.29 19.09
C GLU A 523 8.02 -0.86 20.39
N LEU A 524 8.46 0.39 20.45
CA LEU A 524 9.17 0.96 21.59
C LEU A 524 8.41 2.17 22.14
N PHE A 525 8.36 2.28 23.46
CA PHE A 525 7.65 3.31 24.20
C PHE A 525 8.62 4.13 25.07
N LEU A 526 8.33 5.42 25.27
CA LEU A 526 9.16 6.27 26.13
C LEU A 526 8.90 5.97 27.61
N ASP A 527 9.95 5.75 28.41
CA ASP A 527 9.81 5.57 29.85
C ASP A 527 9.49 6.90 30.54
N ALA A 528 8.49 6.90 31.43
CA ALA A 528 8.08 8.07 32.21
C ALA A 528 9.10 8.41 33.33
N ALA A 529 9.95 7.46 33.72
CA ALA A 529 10.93 7.62 34.78
C ALA A 529 12.24 8.28 34.30
N GLY A 530 12.17 9.58 33.96
CA GLY A 530 13.30 10.53 34.00
C GLY A 530 14.43 10.40 32.97
N ASP A 531 14.74 9.21 32.43
CA ASP A 531 15.93 9.00 31.59
C ASP A 531 15.64 9.15 30.07
N LYS A 532 14.39 9.46 29.70
CA LYS A 532 13.93 9.60 28.29
C LYS A 532 14.36 8.43 27.39
N THR A 533 14.51 7.23 27.95
CA THR A 533 14.90 6.03 27.21
C THR A 533 13.69 5.27 26.67
N LEU A 534 13.87 4.62 25.52
CA LEU A 534 12.88 3.74 24.91
C LEU A 534 12.88 2.34 25.56
N CYS A 535 11.70 1.79 25.83
CA CYS A 535 11.45 0.48 26.45
C CYS A 535 10.47 -0.36 25.59
N GLU A 536 10.57 -1.69 25.68
CA GLU A 536 9.70 -2.62 24.93
C GLU A 536 8.29 -2.76 25.56
N GLU A 537 8.14 -2.50 26.86
CA GLU A 537 6.88 -2.68 27.57
C GLU A 537 6.09 -1.38 27.69
N LYS A 538 4.80 -1.44 27.33
CA LYS A 538 3.86 -0.33 27.52
C LYS A 538 3.44 -0.26 28.99
N ARG A 539 4.16 0.51 29.80
CA ARG A 539 3.86 0.75 31.22
C ARG A 539 2.59 1.59 31.41
N ALA A 540 1.92 1.43 32.55
CA ALA A 540 0.74 2.22 32.92
C ALA A 540 1.12 3.70 33.10
N GLY A 541 0.39 4.62 32.45
CA GLY A 541 0.66 6.07 32.48
C GLY A 541 1.39 6.64 31.25
N HIS A 542 1.52 5.88 30.15
CA HIS A 542 2.13 6.36 28.90
C HIS A 542 1.43 7.60 28.32
N ILE A 543 2.20 8.65 28.01
CA ILE A 543 1.70 9.87 27.38
C ILE A 543 1.26 9.57 25.94
N PRO A 544 0.02 9.84 25.53
CA PRO A 544 -0.40 9.65 24.14
C PRO A 544 0.51 10.43 23.19
N CYS A 545 1.04 9.75 22.18
CA CYS A 545 2.04 10.31 21.28
C CYS A 545 1.69 9.94 19.83
N GLY A 546 1.77 10.92 18.93
CA GLY A 546 1.61 10.75 17.48
C GLY A 546 2.87 10.28 16.75
N MET A 547 3.91 9.87 17.47
CA MET A 547 5.17 9.37 16.94
C MET A 547 5.38 7.93 17.39
N ILE A 548 5.58 7.02 16.43
CA ILE A 548 5.73 5.58 16.70
C ILE A 548 7.15 5.16 16.33
N VAL A 549 7.75 4.31 17.16
CA VAL A 549 9.12 3.83 16.97
C VAL A 549 9.13 2.31 17.02
N TRP A 550 9.83 1.69 16.07
CA TRP A 550 10.09 0.26 16.07
C TRP A 550 11.58 -0.02 15.97
N LEU A 551 12.02 -1.05 16.70
CA LEU A 551 13.24 -1.78 16.38
C LEU A 551 12.85 -2.91 15.43
N VAL A 552 13.23 -2.77 14.15
CA VAL A 552 12.85 -3.71 13.10
C VAL A 552 14.04 -4.57 12.72
N THR A 553 13.88 -5.89 12.82
CA THR A 553 14.83 -6.88 12.32
C THR A 553 14.32 -7.46 11.01
N LEU A 554 15.14 -7.38 9.97
CA LEU A 554 14.83 -7.82 8.60
C LEU A 554 15.73 -8.99 8.22
N PHE A 555 15.20 -9.94 7.46
CA PHE A 555 15.95 -11.07 6.90
C PHE A 555 15.97 -10.98 5.36
N PRO A 556 16.85 -10.18 4.77
CA PRO A 556 16.87 -9.97 3.32
C PRO A 556 17.48 -11.16 2.56
N PRO A 557 16.92 -11.51 1.39
CA PRO A 557 17.45 -12.61 0.57
C PRO A 557 18.87 -12.34 0.07
N ALA A 558 19.26 -11.07 -0.05
CA ALA A 558 20.62 -10.68 -0.43
C ALA A 558 21.69 -11.10 0.60
N TYR A 559 21.28 -11.45 1.84
CA TYR A 559 22.18 -11.84 2.92
C TYR A 559 22.26 -13.35 3.11
N TYR A 560 21.48 -14.09 2.32
CA TYR A 560 21.44 -15.54 2.34
C TYR A 560 22.79 -16.14 1.93
N ASN A 561 23.28 -17.09 2.71
CA ASN A 561 24.47 -17.85 2.39
C ASN A 561 24.08 -19.28 2.01
N SER A 562 24.34 -19.66 0.75
CA SER A 562 24.05 -21.00 0.24
C SER A 562 24.88 -22.10 0.89
N ASP A 563 26.08 -21.80 1.36
CA ASP A 563 27.00 -22.81 1.89
C ASP A 563 26.62 -23.22 3.32
N THR A 564 26.02 -22.30 4.07
CA THR A 564 25.59 -22.51 5.47
C THR A 564 24.08 -22.63 5.64
N ASP A 565 23.30 -22.49 4.55
CA ASP A 565 21.83 -22.44 4.55
C ASP A 565 21.27 -21.46 5.60
N ASP A 566 21.91 -20.30 5.75
CA ASP A 566 21.58 -19.30 6.77
C ASP A 566 21.20 -17.96 6.13
N ALA A 567 20.09 -17.40 6.60
CA ALA A 567 19.59 -16.10 6.20
C ALA A 567 20.04 -15.04 7.21
N GLY A 568 21.16 -14.36 6.91
CA GLY A 568 21.65 -13.29 7.77
C GLY A 568 20.62 -12.18 7.98
N SER A 569 20.57 -11.62 9.19
CA SER A 569 19.65 -10.55 9.54
C SER A 569 20.31 -9.16 9.58
N ARG A 570 19.49 -8.12 9.58
CA ARG A 570 19.89 -6.73 9.89
C ARG A 570 18.85 -6.05 10.76
N CYS A 571 19.28 -5.06 11.52
CA CYS A 571 18.40 -4.24 12.35
C CYS A 571 18.36 -2.79 11.83
N ILE A 572 17.22 -2.13 12.01
CA ILE A 572 17.02 -0.70 11.77
C ILE A 572 16.16 -0.11 12.87
N VAL A 573 16.36 1.18 13.17
CA VAL A 573 15.40 1.97 13.96
C VAL A 573 14.47 2.67 12.98
N MET A 574 13.18 2.34 13.02
CA MET A 574 12.16 2.92 12.16
C MET A 574 11.23 3.81 12.97
N VAL A 575 11.08 5.06 12.54
CA VAL A 575 10.23 6.07 13.19
C VAL A 575 9.15 6.52 12.21
N ALA A 576 7.90 6.61 12.63
CA ALA A 576 6.80 7.06 11.78
C ALA A 576 5.87 8.03 12.49
N ASN A 577 5.39 9.04 11.77
CA ASN A 577 4.27 9.85 12.22
C ASN A 577 2.94 9.10 12.06
N ASP A 578 2.10 9.10 13.08
CA ASP A 578 0.69 8.75 12.94
C ASP A 578 -0.10 9.99 12.52
N ILE A 579 -0.37 10.11 11.21
CA ILE A 579 -1.16 11.22 10.68
C ILE A 579 -2.61 11.25 11.22
N THR A 580 -3.11 10.12 11.75
CA THR A 580 -4.46 10.02 12.31
C THR A 580 -4.52 10.60 13.73
N PHE A 581 -3.38 10.72 14.40
CA PHE A 581 -3.26 11.37 15.69
C PHE A 581 -2.93 12.85 15.51
N GLN A 582 -3.93 13.73 15.73
CA GLN A 582 -3.76 15.19 15.66
C GLN A 582 -3.02 15.67 14.39
N SER A 583 -3.38 15.11 13.23
CA SER A 583 -2.77 15.39 11.92
C SER A 583 -1.27 15.07 11.82
N GLY A 584 -0.74 14.22 12.70
CA GLY A 584 0.69 13.90 12.79
C GLY A 584 1.54 15.14 13.12
N SER A 585 1.02 16.06 13.95
CA SER A 585 1.72 17.27 14.34
C SER A 585 2.77 17.00 15.42
N PHE A 586 3.90 17.70 15.34
CA PHE A 586 5.01 17.61 16.30
C PHE A 586 4.72 18.49 17.52
N ALA A 587 4.56 17.86 18.68
CA ALA A 587 4.65 18.53 19.97
C ALA A 587 5.75 17.89 20.82
N VAL A 588 5.97 18.45 22.01
CA VAL A 588 7.06 18.04 22.91
C VAL A 588 7.14 16.52 23.14
N PRO A 589 6.04 15.77 23.34
CA PRO A 589 6.11 14.31 23.49
C PRO A 589 6.59 13.60 22.21
N GLU A 590 6.11 14.01 21.04
CA GLU A 590 6.57 13.49 19.74
C GLU A 590 8.05 13.80 19.49
N ASP A 591 8.49 15.01 19.87
CA ASP A 591 9.88 15.45 19.74
C ASP A 591 10.81 14.63 20.64
N ASP A 592 10.40 14.36 21.88
CA ASP A 592 11.15 13.53 22.83
C ASP A 592 11.27 12.07 22.35
N VAL A 593 10.20 11.49 21.82
CA VAL A 593 10.24 10.14 21.22
C VAL A 593 11.18 10.09 20.01
N PHE A 594 11.13 11.08 19.12
CA PHE A 594 12.04 11.16 17.98
C PHE A 594 13.51 11.31 18.40
N SER A 595 13.77 12.13 19.44
CA SER A 595 15.10 12.31 20.01
C SER A 595 15.63 11.00 20.60
N ALA A 596 14.83 10.30 21.40
CA ALA A 596 15.22 9.03 22.00
C ALA A 596 15.47 7.93 20.94
N ALA A 597 14.68 7.90 19.87
CA ALA A 597 14.90 6.98 18.74
C ALA A 597 16.20 7.29 17.99
N SER A 598 16.52 8.57 17.81
CA SER A 598 17.76 9.02 17.19
C SER A 598 18.98 8.60 18.01
N GLU A 599 18.91 8.77 19.33
CA GLU A 599 19.97 8.33 20.26
C GLU A 599 20.12 6.81 20.27
N LEU A 600 19.01 6.06 20.23
CA LEU A 600 19.02 4.61 20.13
C LEU A 600 19.72 4.13 18.86
N ALA A 601 19.42 4.72 17.70
CA ALA A 601 20.01 4.34 16.42
C ALA A 601 21.54 4.56 16.41
N ARG A 602 22.02 5.69 16.94
CA ARG A 602 23.45 5.98 17.07
C ARG A 602 24.13 5.06 18.08
N ARG A 603 23.48 4.77 19.21
CA ARG A 603 24.01 3.83 20.23
C ARG A 603 24.17 2.43 19.67
N LEU A 604 23.19 1.93 18.91
CA LEU A 604 23.25 0.63 18.25
C LEU A 604 24.05 0.65 16.94
N ARG A 605 24.40 1.84 16.44
CA ARG A 605 25.04 2.09 15.14
C ARG A 605 24.31 1.46 13.97
N VAL A 606 22.98 1.47 14.00
CA VAL A 606 22.12 0.94 12.94
C VAL A 606 21.48 2.07 12.14
N PRO A 607 21.06 1.84 10.88
CA PRO A 607 20.40 2.89 10.10
C PRO A 607 19.11 3.39 10.73
N PHE A 608 18.88 4.70 10.54
CA PHE A 608 17.71 5.41 11.01
C PHE A 608 16.77 5.68 9.83
N VAL A 609 15.57 5.10 9.88
CA VAL A 609 14.54 5.20 8.83
C VAL A 609 13.39 6.04 9.34
N TYR A 610 13.08 7.13 8.64
CA TYR A 610 11.97 8.02 9.00
C TYR A 610 10.84 7.97 7.97
N ILE A 611 9.66 7.51 8.38
CA ILE A 611 8.45 7.52 7.57
C ILE A 611 7.68 8.82 7.85
N SER A 612 7.70 9.71 6.87
CA SER A 612 7.24 11.10 7.01
C SER A 612 5.83 11.29 6.44
N ALA A 613 4.87 11.56 7.32
CA ALA A 613 3.52 12.01 7.00
C ALA A 613 2.97 12.89 8.14
N ASN A 614 3.15 14.21 8.04
CA ASN A 614 2.96 15.14 9.15
C ASN A 614 2.35 16.49 8.72
N SER A 615 2.05 17.35 9.70
CA SER A 615 1.56 18.71 9.49
C SER A 615 2.45 19.79 10.09
N GLY A 616 3.71 19.46 10.39
CA GLY A 616 4.66 20.36 11.04
C GLY A 616 4.45 20.46 12.55
N ALA A 617 4.89 21.58 13.14
CA ALA A 617 4.73 21.83 14.57
C ALA A 617 3.25 21.98 14.95
N ARG A 618 2.88 21.48 16.13
CA ARG A 618 1.51 21.58 16.65
C ARG A 618 1.16 23.04 16.94
N LEU A 619 -0.01 23.42 16.44
CA LEU A 619 -0.60 24.75 16.63
C LEU A 619 -1.80 24.60 17.57
N GLY A 620 -1.88 25.45 18.58
CA GLY A 620 -3.00 25.46 19.51
C GLY A 620 -3.30 26.86 20.05
N LEU A 621 -4.54 27.04 20.47
CA LEU A 621 -4.97 28.16 21.31
C LEU A 621 -5.68 27.56 22.53
N SER A 622 -5.54 28.15 23.71
CA SER A 622 -6.19 27.63 24.91
C SER A 622 -7.72 27.73 24.77
N VAL A 623 -8.36 26.57 24.67
CA VAL A 623 -9.80 26.46 24.37
C VAL A 623 -10.64 26.98 25.53
N GLU A 624 -10.19 26.74 26.76
CA GLU A 624 -10.92 27.15 27.96
C GLU A 624 -10.93 28.67 28.15
N VAL A 625 -9.83 29.35 27.80
CA VAL A 625 -9.77 30.82 27.77
C VAL A 625 -10.63 31.37 26.65
N LYS A 626 -10.56 30.75 25.45
CA LYS A 626 -11.34 31.17 24.27
C LYS A 626 -12.85 31.23 24.54
N LYS A 627 -13.37 30.34 25.40
CA LYS A 627 -14.80 30.29 25.76
C LYS A 627 -15.24 31.38 26.75
N ARG A 628 -14.30 32.04 27.46
CA ARG A 628 -14.60 32.88 28.64
C ARG A 628 -14.10 34.32 28.57
N PHE A 629 -13.07 34.62 27.78
CA PHE A 629 -12.55 35.99 27.70
C PHE A 629 -13.62 36.97 27.20
N ARG A 630 -13.60 38.17 27.77
CA ARG A 630 -14.43 39.31 27.36
C ARG A 630 -13.56 40.40 26.76
N VAL A 631 -14.20 41.30 26.02
CA VAL A 631 -13.54 42.39 25.29
C VAL A 631 -13.98 43.72 25.88
N ALA A 632 -13.03 44.59 26.22
CA ALA A 632 -13.29 45.99 26.53
C ALA A 632 -13.07 46.83 25.27
N PHE A 633 -14.08 47.60 24.88
CA PHE A 633 -14.02 48.51 23.75
C PHE A 633 -13.84 49.95 24.22
N SER A 634 -13.08 50.74 23.47
CA SER A 634 -13.00 52.19 23.64
C SER A 634 -14.28 52.88 23.19
N ALA A 635 -14.41 54.18 23.46
CA ALA A 635 -15.51 55.01 22.94
C ALA A 635 -15.56 55.07 21.40
N THR A 636 -14.48 54.68 20.71
CA THR A 636 -14.38 54.58 19.23
C THR A 636 -14.66 53.18 18.69
N ASN A 637 -15.15 52.24 19.52
CA ASN A 637 -15.35 50.82 19.19
C ASN A 637 -14.06 50.07 18.81
N GLU A 638 -12.90 50.55 19.26
CA GLU A 638 -11.63 49.82 19.11
C GLU A 638 -11.39 48.94 20.33
N VAL A 639 -10.73 47.79 20.16
CA VAL A 639 -10.43 46.88 21.27
C VAL A 639 -9.35 47.51 22.17
N GLU A 640 -9.70 47.87 23.40
CA GLU A 640 -8.75 48.43 24.38
C GLU A 640 -7.96 47.30 25.08
N TYR A 641 -8.65 46.27 25.56
CA TYR A 641 -8.04 45.09 26.17
C TYR A 641 -9.00 43.88 26.25
N LEU A 642 -8.43 42.71 26.47
CA LEU A 642 -9.17 41.47 26.78
C LEU A 642 -9.12 41.22 28.29
N TYR A 643 -10.20 40.76 28.89
CA TYR A 643 -10.28 40.52 30.34
C TYR A 643 -11.15 39.32 30.71
N LEU A 644 -11.04 38.90 31.97
CA LEU A 644 -11.90 37.91 32.61
C LEU A 644 -12.61 38.55 33.81
N VAL A 645 -13.82 38.07 34.11
CA VAL A 645 -14.49 38.36 35.38
C VAL A 645 -13.93 37.44 36.48
N PRO A 646 -14.08 37.79 37.78
CA PRO A 646 -13.49 37.02 38.87
C PRO A 646 -13.89 35.54 38.87
N GLU A 647 -15.16 35.24 38.59
CA GLU A 647 -15.69 33.88 38.57
C GLU A 647 -15.03 33.04 37.47
N ASP A 648 -14.86 33.61 36.27
CA ASP A 648 -14.22 32.93 35.14
C ASP A 648 -12.71 32.75 35.38
N TYR A 649 -12.05 33.72 36.03
CA TYR A 649 -10.63 33.60 36.39
C TYR A 649 -10.40 32.48 37.42
N GLU A 650 -11.19 32.45 38.49
CA GLU A 650 -11.11 31.41 39.52
C GLU A 650 -11.40 30.02 38.94
N GLU A 651 -12.37 29.91 38.04
CA GLU A 651 -12.69 28.66 37.34
C GLU A 651 -11.52 28.17 36.48
N LEU A 652 -10.86 29.06 35.73
CA LEU A 652 -9.71 28.71 34.90
C LEU A 652 -8.51 28.27 35.75
N VAL A 653 -8.27 28.93 36.88
CA VAL A 653 -7.25 28.52 37.85
C VAL A 653 -7.57 27.15 38.45
N ARG A 654 -8.84 26.89 38.78
CA ARG A 654 -9.31 25.57 39.27
C ARG A 654 -9.08 24.47 38.24
N LEU A 655 -9.27 24.77 36.96
CA LEU A 655 -8.99 23.85 35.85
C LEU A 655 -7.49 23.70 35.54
N GLY A 656 -6.60 24.38 36.27
CA GLY A 656 -5.15 24.31 36.08
C GLY A 656 -4.62 25.12 34.89
N VAL A 657 -5.42 26.02 34.33
CA VAL A 657 -5.00 26.91 33.23
C VAL A 657 -4.16 28.04 33.81
N ARG A 658 -2.92 28.16 33.36
CA ARG A 658 -2.00 29.22 33.80
C ARG A 658 -2.18 30.47 32.96
N LEU A 659 -2.31 31.62 33.63
CA LEU A 659 -2.56 32.93 33.03
C LEU A 659 -1.71 33.99 33.71
N SER A 660 -1.29 34.99 32.95
CA SER A 660 -0.74 36.24 33.47
C SER A 660 -1.81 37.32 33.33
N VAL A 661 -2.33 37.78 34.47
CA VAL A 661 -3.43 38.75 34.55
C VAL A 661 -3.06 39.94 35.41
N GLU A 662 -3.63 41.09 35.08
CA GLU A 662 -3.52 42.31 35.87
C GLU A 662 -4.91 42.70 36.39
N PRO A 663 -5.12 42.76 37.72
CA PRO A 663 -6.38 43.21 38.30
C PRO A 663 -6.58 44.72 38.03
N ARG A 664 -7.69 45.08 37.38
CA ARG A 664 -8.09 46.46 37.09
C ARG A 664 -9.53 46.69 37.53
N GLN A 665 -9.74 47.75 38.31
CA GLN A 665 -11.07 48.21 38.70
C GLN A 665 -11.50 49.33 37.74
N GLU A 666 -12.71 49.23 37.17
CA GLU A 666 -13.21 50.25 36.25
C GLU A 666 -13.70 51.49 37.02
N ALA A 667 -13.59 52.69 36.44
CA ALA A 667 -13.94 53.93 37.13
C ALA A 667 -15.46 54.08 37.30
N GLY A 668 -15.94 54.06 38.55
CA GLY A 668 -17.36 54.07 38.96
C GLY A 668 -17.67 52.93 39.94
N GLU A 669 -18.95 52.61 40.21
CA GLU A 669 -19.37 51.33 40.85
C GLU A 669 -19.11 50.15 39.88
N GLY A 670 -17.87 50.01 39.38
CA GLY A 670 -17.50 49.13 38.28
C GLY A 670 -17.04 47.75 38.73
N GLU A 671 -17.41 46.73 37.95
CA GLU A 671 -17.04 45.31 38.08
C GLU A 671 -15.50 45.12 38.06
N MET A 672 -14.98 44.24 38.92
CA MET A 672 -13.55 43.91 38.97
C MET A 672 -13.16 43.12 37.72
N ARG A 673 -12.13 43.57 36.98
CA ARG A 673 -11.67 42.92 35.75
C ARG A 673 -10.25 42.40 35.87
N TYR A 674 -10.03 41.16 35.43
CA TYR A 674 -8.69 40.58 35.29
C TYR A 674 -8.22 40.73 33.85
N VAL A 675 -7.43 41.77 33.58
CA VAL A 675 -6.91 42.08 32.25
C VAL A 675 -5.87 41.04 31.85
N LEU A 676 -6.05 40.41 30.69
CA LEU A 676 -5.15 39.36 30.19
C LEU A 676 -3.86 39.98 29.64
N ARG A 677 -2.72 39.68 30.27
CA ARG A 677 -1.37 40.05 29.81
C ARG A 677 -0.66 38.92 29.08
N GLY A 678 -0.97 37.68 29.41
CA GLY A 678 -0.41 36.51 28.75
C GLY A 678 -1.20 35.25 29.06
N ILE A 679 -1.27 34.35 28.08
CA ILE A 679 -1.92 33.04 28.20
C ILE A 679 -0.84 31.98 28.12
N ILE A 680 -0.68 31.19 29.19
CA ILE A 680 0.30 30.10 29.24
C ILE A 680 -0.37 28.77 28.89
N GLY A 681 -1.63 28.59 29.30
CA GLY A 681 -2.39 27.36 29.04
C GLY A 681 -2.26 26.31 30.13
N GLY A 682 -2.91 25.17 29.91
CA GLY A 682 -2.84 23.99 30.80
C GLY A 682 -1.46 23.30 30.78
N PRO A 683 -1.17 22.39 31.73
CA PRO A 683 0.10 21.67 31.80
C PRO A 683 0.35 20.76 30.59
N ASP A 684 -0.70 20.18 30.00
CA ASP A 684 -0.63 19.28 28.84
C ASP A 684 -1.03 19.97 27.52
N GLU A 685 -1.18 21.31 27.54
CA GLU A 685 -1.47 22.10 26.34
C GLU A 685 -0.16 22.53 25.67
N TYR A 686 0.16 21.90 24.53
CA TYR A 686 1.30 22.26 23.69
C TYR A 686 0.85 23.16 22.54
N LEU A 687 0.83 24.46 22.78
CA LEU A 687 0.20 25.51 21.97
C LEU A 687 1.15 26.20 20.99
N GLY A 688 2.43 26.38 21.35
CA GLY A 688 3.31 27.31 20.64
C GLY A 688 4.82 27.05 20.76
N VAL A 689 5.54 27.96 21.45
CA VAL A 689 7.02 28.08 21.40
C VAL A 689 7.75 26.85 21.94
N GLU A 690 7.14 26.12 22.85
CA GLU A 690 7.61 24.82 23.35
C GLU A 690 7.75 23.78 22.24
N ASN A 691 6.82 23.77 21.26
CA ASN A 691 6.90 22.90 20.08
C ASN A 691 7.99 23.37 19.10
N LEU A 692 8.28 24.68 19.05
CA LEU A 692 9.39 25.21 18.25
C LEU A 692 10.74 24.84 18.86
N ARG A 693 10.85 24.88 20.19
CA ARG A 693 12.04 24.40 20.90
C ARG A 693 12.26 22.91 20.66
N GLY A 694 11.20 22.10 20.73
CA GLY A 694 11.23 20.68 20.40
C GLY A 694 11.58 20.41 18.92
N SER A 695 11.03 21.20 18.00
CA SER A 695 11.42 21.17 16.58
C SER A 695 12.92 21.42 16.37
N GLY A 696 13.51 22.37 17.11
CA GLY A 696 14.95 22.61 17.10
C GLY A 696 15.77 21.43 17.64
N LEU A 697 15.27 20.76 18.69
CA LEU A 697 15.88 19.55 19.24
C LEU A 697 15.93 18.43 18.18
N VAL A 698 14.80 18.10 17.54
CA VAL A 698 14.75 17.02 16.55
C VAL A 698 15.57 17.33 15.30
N ALA A 699 15.62 18.60 14.86
CA ALA A 699 16.52 19.01 13.77
C ALA A 699 17.99 18.75 14.11
N GLY A 700 18.41 19.11 15.32
CA GLY A 700 19.77 18.83 15.81
C GLY A 700 20.05 17.32 15.91
N GLN A 701 19.08 16.52 16.37
CA GLN A 701 19.22 15.07 16.47
C GLN A 701 19.33 14.39 15.09
N MET A 702 18.52 14.80 14.12
CA MET A 702 18.60 14.29 12.75
C MET A 702 19.91 14.67 12.07
N SER A 703 20.41 15.90 12.31
CA SER A 703 21.72 16.33 11.81
C SER A 703 22.87 15.51 12.39
N LYS A 704 22.80 15.17 13.68
CA LYS A 704 23.76 14.26 14.32
C LYS A 704 23.65 12.84 13.76
N ASN A 705 22.43 12.35 13.52
CA ASN A 705 22.22 11.04 12.91
C ASN A 705 22.94 10.96 11.56
N TYR A 706 22.73 11.92 10.64
CA TYR A 706 23.38 11.89 9.32
C TYR A 706 24.90 11.75 9.40
N GLY A 707 25.53 12.43 10.37
CA GLY A 707 26.99 12.38 10.56
C GLY A 707 27.53 11.08 11.15
N GLU A 708 26.69 10.27 11.81
CA GLU A 708 27.12 9.07 12.55
C GLU A 708 26.56 7.76 11.99
N VAL A 709 25.30 7.76 11.53
CA VAL A 709 24.58 6.59 11.03
C VAL A 709 23.86 6.90 9.71
N PRO A 710 23.69 5.91 8.81
CA PRO A 710 22.93 6.09 7.58
C PRO A 710 21.47 6.46 7.88
N THR A 711 21.05 7.60 7.35
CA THR A 711 19.68 8.12 7.45
C THR A 711 18.96 8.03 6.11
N ILE A 712 17.69 7.68 6.13
CA ILE A 712 16.80 7.75 4.96
C ILE A 712 15.38 8.11 5.39
N SER A 713 14.71 8.93 4.57
CA SER A 713 13.32 9.33 4.79
C SER A 713 12.41 8.84 3.68
N VAL A 714 11.23 8.34 4.02
CA VAL A 714 10.18 7.91 3.09
C VAL A 714 8.97 8.82 3.25
N VAL A 715 8.70 9.64 2.25
CA VAL A 715 7.62 10.63 2.24
C VAL A 715 6.42 10.03 1.51
N THR A 716 5.41 9.60 2.28
CA THR A 716 4.20 8.94 1.77
C THR A 716 2.93 9.74 1.91
N GLY A 717 2.96 10.81 2.71
CA GLY A 717 1.92 11.82 2.75
C GLY A 717 2.55 13.20 2.72
N ARG A 718 1.73 14.25 2.90
CA ARG A 718 2.26 15.60 3.04
C ARG A 718 3.27 15.68 4.20
N SER A 719 4.33 16.45 4.01
CA SER A 719 5.32 16.74 5.05
C SER A 719 5.55 18.25 5.08
N VAL A 720 5.32 18.86 6.25
CA VAL A 720 5.21 20.32 6.38
C VAL A 720 6.20 20.86 7.42
N GLY A 721 6.79 22.03 7.14
CA GLY A 721 7.61 22.77 8.11
C GLY A 721 8.80 21.94 8.61
N ILE A 722 8.87 21.69 9.92
CA ILE A 722 9.95 20.87 10.52
C ILE A 722 10.06 19.48 9.89
N GLY A 723 8.95 18.84 9.52
CA GLY A 723 8.98 17.54 8.83
C GLY A 723 9.72 17.61 7.49
N ALA A 724 9.50 18.69 6.71
CA ALA A 724 10.22 18.91 5.45
C ALA A 724 11.73 19.12 5.68
N TYR A 725 12.10 19.85 6.75
CA TYR A 725 13.50 20.01 7.14
C TYR A 725 14.14 18.70 7.59
N LEU A 726 13.46 17.88 8.40
CA LEU A 726 13.98 16.57 8.83
C LEU A 726 14.32 15.68 7.63
N ASN A 727 13.45 15.66 6.61
CA ASN A 727 13.70 14.92 5.37
C ASN A 727 14.95 15.44 4.64
N ARG A 728 15.13 16.77 4.55
CA ARG A 728 16.31 17.37 3.90
C ARG A 728 17.59 17.17 4.71
N ILE A 729 17.54 17.30 6.03
CA ILE A 729 18.67 17.12 6.96
C ILE A 729 19.12 15.66 6.96
N GLY A 730 18.18 14.71 6.92
CA GLY A 730 18.45 13.28 6.73
C GLY A 730 19.00 12.92 5.34
N ARG A 731 19.11 13.91 4.45
CA ARG A 731 19.59 13.89 3.05
C ARG A 731 18.81 13.01 2.10
N ARG A 732 18.76 11.70 2.34
CA ARG A 732 18.22 10.70 1.40
C ARG A 732 16.71 10.64 1.50
N VAL A 733 16.02 10.94 0.40
CA VAL A 733 14.56 11.02 0.37
C VAL A 733 13.97 10.12 -0.72
N ILE A 734 13.05 9.25 -0.33
CA ILE A 734 12.13 8.54 -1.21
C ILE A 734 10.79 9.29 -1.16
N GLN A 735 10.32 9.82 -2.28
CA GLN A 735 9.05 10.55 -2.36
C GLN A 735 8.02 9.76 -3.17
N THR A 736 6.78 9.75 -2.70
CA THR A 736 5.64 9.23 -3.48
C THR A 736 5.05 10.34 -4.36
N ASP A 737 4.53 9.98 -5.55
CA ASP A 737 3.94 10.94 -6.51
C ASP A 737 2.96 11.95 -5.88
N ASP A 738 2.13 11.51 -4.93
CA ASP A 738 1.06 12.30 -4.31
C ASP A 738 1.46 12.96 -2.96
N ALA A 739 2.75 12.93 -2.60
CA ALA A 739 3.22 13.32 -1.27
C ALA A 739 4.03 14.63 -1.32
N PRO A 740 3.42 15.81 -1.08
CA PRO A 740 4.12 17.09 -1.17
C PRO A 740 5.03 17.35 0.05
N LEU A 741 6.25 17.80 -0.22
CA LEU A 741 7.22 18.27 0.77
C LEU A 741 7.25 19.81 0.77
N ILE A 742 6.63 20.46 1.76
CA ILE A 742 6.41 21.91 1.76
C ILE A 742 6.86 22.58 3.05
N LEU A 743 7.20 23.87 2.97
CA LEU A 743 7.42 24.71 4.16
C LEU A 743 6.13 25.38 4.61
N THR A 744 5.35 25.89 3.65
CA THR A 744 4.11 26.63 3.86
C THR A 744 3.04 26.10 2.90
N GLY A 745 1.80 26.00 3.37
CA GLY A 745 0.67 25.58 2.52
C GLY A 745 0.32 26.62 1.45
N ALA A 746 -0.11 26.15 0.27
CA ALA A 746 -0.49 26.99 -0.87
C ALA A 746 -1.55 28.04 -0.49
N THR A 747 -2.56 27.66 0.31
CA THR A 747 -3.60 28.58 0.77
C THR A 747 -3.08 29.71 1.65
N ALA A 748 -2.05 29.46 2.46
CA ALA A 748 -1.44 30.50 3.29
C ALA A 748 -0.61 31.47 2.44
N LEU A 749 0.08 30.97 1.41
CA LEU A 749 0.82 31.81 0.45
C LEU A 749 -0.12 32.69 -0.37
N ASN A 750 -1.23 32.14 -0.86
CA ASN A 750 -2.22 32.94 -1.61
C ASN A 750 -2.78 34.09 -0.77
N ARG A 751 -3.03 33.85 0.53
CA ARG A 751 -3.46 34.92 1.45
C ARG A 751 -2.38 35.99 1.66
N LEU A 752 -1.11 35.59 1.72
CA LEU A 752 0.02 36.50 1.86
C LEU A 752 0.20 37.37 0.60
N LEU A 753 0.07 36.75 -0.58
CA LEU A 753 0.19 37.43 -1.87
C LEU A 753 -1.06 38.23 -2.26
N GLY A 754 -2.20 38.01 -1.57
CA GLY A 754 -3.48 38.65 -1.89
C GLY A 754 -4.13 38.16 -3.19
N ALA A 755 -3.63 37.05 -3.76
CA ALA A 755 -4.08 36.48 -5.03
C ALA A 755 -4.01 34.95 -5.01
N GLU A 756 -4.90 34.29 -5.74
CA GLU A 756 -4.89 32.82 -5.90
C GLU A 756 -3.84 32.39 -6.93
N VAL A 757 -2.58 32.40 -6.51
CA VAL A 757 -1.43 32.05 -7.37
C VAL A 757 -1.24 30.53 -7.47
N TYR A 758 -1.34 29.82 -6.35
CA TYR A 758 -1.11 28.37 -6.28
C TYR A 758 -2.41 27.61 -6.00
N SER A 759 -2.71 26.59 -6.80
CA SER A 759 -3.94 25.80 -6.65
C SER A 759 -3.78 24.59 -5.73
N ASP A 760 -2.57 24.01 -5.67
CA ASP A 760 -2.30 22.81 -4.89
C ASP A 760 -0.90 22.82 -4.27
N ASN A 761 -0.75 22.16 -3.13
CA ASN A 761 0.53 22.00 -2.43
C ASN A 761 1.56 21.25 -3.26
N SER A 762 1.14 20.38 -4.19
CA SER A 762 2.06 19.66 -5.07
C SER A 762 2.79 20.62 -6.01
N GLN A 763 2.23 21.79 -6.35
CA GLN A 763 2.93 22.79 -7.18
C GLN A 763 4.21 23.32 -6.50
N LEU A 764 4.23 23.31 -5.17
CA LEU A 764 5.34 23.82 -4.36
C LEU A 764 6.28 22.69 -3.92
N GLY A 765 5.72 21.55 -3.53
CA GLY A 765 6.45 20.46 -2.87
C GLY A 765 6.37 19.10 -3.53
N GLY A 766 5.65 18.98 -4.65
CA GLY A 766 5.50 17.74 -5.39
C GLY A 766 6.73 17.36 -6.19
N LYS A 767 6.67 16.23 -6.88
CA LYS A 767 7.78 15.67 -7.66
C LYS A 767 8.34 16.63 -8.70
N GLN A 768 7.50 17.47 -9.31
CA GLN A 768 7.91 18.44 -10.32
C GLN A 768 8.90 19.48 -9.79
N VAL A 769 8.92 19.71 -8.47
CA VAL A 769 9.89 20.58 -7.81
C VAL A 769 11.02 19.74 -7.21
N MET A 770 10.69 18.81 -6.30
CA MET A 770 11.67 18.14 -5.45
C MET A 770 12.56 17.13 -6.18
N VAL A 771 12.07 16.53 -7.27
CA VAL A 771 12.90 15.65 -8.13
C VAL A 771 13.80 16.48 -9.05
N ARG A 772 13.35 17.68 -9.45
CA ARG A 772 14.10 18.54 -10.39
C ARG A 772 15.16 19.39 -9.71
N ASN A 773 15.06 19.63 -8.40
CA ASN A 773 16.03 20.38 -7.62
C ASN A 773 17.01 19.49 -6.82
N GLY A 774 16.82 18.17 -6.84
CA GLY A 774 17.72 17.22 -6.18
C GLY A 774 17.45 16.96 -4.69
N VAL A 775 16.29 17.35 -4.17
CA VAL A 775 15.88 16.97 -2.80
C VAL A 775 15.44 15.51 -2.74
N THR A 776 14.75 15.03 -3.77
CA THR A 776 14.25 13.65 -3.86
C THR A 776 15.23 12.76 -4.62
N HIS A 777 15.80 11.77 -3.94
CA HIS A 777 16.70 10.77 -4.55
C HIS A 777 15.93 9.78 -5.41
N TRP A 778 14.79 9.29 -4.93
CA TRP A 778 13.93 8.34 -5.64
C TRP A 778 12.48 8.77 -5.61
N ASN A 779 11.86 8.85 -6.79
CA ASN A 779 10.43 9.09 -6.92
C ASN A 779 9.70 7.78 -7.21
N THR A 780 8.64 7.50 -6.47
CA THR A 780 7.91 6.24 -6.53
C THR A 780 6.41 6.48 -6.73
N LYS A 781 5.73 5.55 -7.42
CA LYS A 781 4.31 5.71 -7.74
C LYS A 781 3.39 5.52 -6.53
N ASN A 782 3.79 4.68 -5.58
CA ASN A 782 3.00 4.33 -4.40
C ASN A 782 3.91 3.82 -3.28
N SER A 783 3.37 3.72 -2.07
CA SER A 783 4.11 3.33 -0.86
C SER A 783 4.69 1.91 -0.93
N TYR A 784 4.09 0.99 -1.69
CA TYR A 784 4.67 -0.34 -1.93
C TYR A 784 6.02 -0.24 -2.68
N ARG A 785 6.08 0.58 -3.73
CA ARG A 785 7.33 0.86 -4.46
C ARG A 785 8.33 1.65 -3.60
N SER A 786 7.85 2.50 -2.69
CA SER A 786 8.72 3.18 -1.72
C SER A 786 9.35 2.18 -0.74
N ALA A 787 8.60 1.19 -0.25
CA ALA A 787 9.12 0.11 0.58
C ALA A 787 10.13 -0.77 -0.17
N GLU A 788 9.89 -1.06 -1.46
CA GLU A 788 10.84 -1.75 -2.34
C GLU A 788 12.15 -0.95 -2.47
N ALA A 789 12.07 0.35 -2.78
CA ALA A 789 13.25 1.21 -2.89
C ALA A 789 14.03 1.32 -1.56
N LEU A 790 13.33 1.39 -0.43
CA LEU A 790 13.94 1.39 0.90
C LEU A 790 14.73 0.10 1.16
N LEU A 791 14.13 -1.07 0.91
CA LEU A 791 14.78 -2.37 1.11
C LEU A 791 16.00 -2.55 0.17
N VAL A 792 15.87 -2.10 -1.08
CA VAL A 792 16.99 -2.11 -2.04
C VAL A 792 18.13 -1.20 -1.56
N TRP A 793 17.84 0.02 -1.09
CA TRP A 793 18.87 0.91 -0.54
C TRP A 793 19.54 0.30 0.70
N LEU A 794 18.75 -0.28 1.61
CA LEU A 794 19.29 -0.96 2.81
C LEU A 794 20.27 -2.07 2.44
N ASN A 795 20.09 -2.79 1.32
CA ASN A 795 21.05 -3.81 0.92
C ASN A 795 22.46 -3.25 0.70
N TYR A 796 22.60 -2.04 0.14
CA TYR A 796 23.92 -1.42 -0.09
C TYR A 796 24.58 -0.93 1.21
N VAL A 797 23.80 -0.61 2.24
CA VAL A 797 24.29 0.00 3.48
C VAL A 797 24.65 -1.08 4.51
N PRO A 798 25.78 -0.95 5.24
CA PRO A 798 26.15 -1.91 6.27
C PRO A 798 25.05 -2.08 7.33
N PRO A 799 24.85 -3.30 7.87
CA PRO A 799 23.89 -3.56 8.95
C PRO A 799 24.20 -2.75 10.23
N THR A 800 25.48 -2.66 10.55
CA THR A 800 26.02 -1.90 11.68
C THR A 800 27.21 -1.09 11.19
N VAL A 801 27.23 0.19 11.55
CA VAL A 801 28.22 1.14 11.07
C VAL A 801 29.43 1.11 11.99
N ASP A 802 30.61 1.03 11.40
CA ASP A 802 31.87 1.25 12.10
C ASP A 802 32.40 2.65 11.73
N PRO A 803 32.80 3.48 12.72
CA PRO A 803 33.27 4.84 12.44
C PRO A 803 34.61 4.88 11.70
N LEU A 804 35.45 3.85 11.84
CA LEU A 804 36.80 3.79 11.29
C LEU A 804 36.91 2.83 10.09
N ARG A 805 36.04 1.83 10.01
CA ARG A 805 36.18 0.73 9.04
C ARG A 805 35.10 0.78 7.95
N CYS A 806 35.55 0.60 6.71
CA CYS A 806 34.69 0.34 5.57
C CYS A 806 34.58 -1.17 5.37
N CYS A 807 33.49 -1.79 5.85
CA CYS A 807 33.26 -3.24 5.77
C CYS A 807 31.92 -3.54 5.07
N PRO A 808 31.81 -3.28 3.75
CA PRO A 808 30.60 -3.59 3.01
C PRO A 808 30.33 -5.10 3.01
N ARG A 809 29.07 -5.50 3.23
CA ARG A 809 28.66 -6.91 3.14
C ARG A 809 28.55 -7.32 1.67
N VAL A 810 29.07 -8.50 1.33
CA VAL A 810 28.90 -9.08 0.00
C VAL A 810 27.45 -9.51 -0.18
N LEU A 811 26.80 -9.01 -1.23
CA LEU A 811 25.40 -9.24 -1.54
C LEU A 811 25.23 -10.37 -2.55
N VAL A 812 24.25 -11.23 -2.31
CA VAL A 812 23.85 -12.28 -3.23
C VAL A 812 22.72 -11.78 -4.10
N LEU A 813 22.99 -11.48 -5.37
CA LEU A 813 21.96 -11.06 -6.34
C LEU A 813 21.13 -12.25 -6.86
N PRO A 814 19.90 -12.02 -7.38
CA PRO A 814 19.08 -13.08 -7.99
C PRO A 814 19.75 -13.75 -9.19
N HIS A 815 20.51 -12.98 -9.97
CA HIS A 815 21.26 -13.48 -11.11
C HIS A 815 22.74 -13.59 -10.76
N LEU A 816 23.35 -14.71 -11.14
CA LEU A 816 24.79 -14.90 -10.97
C LEU A 816 25.54 -14.09 -12.04
N ASP A 817 26.39 -13.18 -11.58
CA ASP A 817 27.32 -12.46 -12.44
C ASP A 817 28.78 -12.72 -11.97
N PRO A 818 29.52 -13.62 -12.63
CA PRO A 818 30.86 -14.01 -12.17
C PRO A 818 31.82 -12.82 -12.19
N VAL A 819 32.76 -12.79 -11.23
CA VAL A 819 33.85 -11.79 -11.21
C VAL A 819 34.80 -12.03 -12.39
N ASP A 820 35.05 -13.31 -12.68
CA ASP A 820 36.00 -13.77 -13.69
C ASP A 820 35.42 -13.72 -15.11
N ARG A 821 34.94 -12.54 -15.51
CA ARG A 821 34.47 -12.28 -16.88
C ARG A 821 35.02 -10.98 -17.42
N ASP A 822 34.93 -10.85 -18.73
CA ASP A 822 35.36 -9.67 -19.45
C ASP A 822 34.24 -8.61 -19.45
N VAL A 823 34.63 -7.34 -19.56
CA VAL A 823 33.71 -6.25 -19.88
C VAL A 823 33.59 -6.15 -21.40
N THR A 824 32.39 -6.38 -21.94
CA THR A 824 32.18 -6.51 -23.40
C THR A 824 31.51 -5.29 -24.04
N PHE A 825 30.83 -4.46 -23.25
CA PHE A 825 30.39 -3.15 -23.72
C PHE A 825 31.58 -2.18 -23.74
N THR A 826 31.93 -1.62 -24.88
CA THR A 826 32.93 -0.54 -25.01
C THR A 826 32.31 0.62 -25.78
N PRO A 827 32.50 1.87 -25.36
CA PRO A 827 32.04 3.02 -26.13
C PRO A 827 32.83 3.16 -27.43
N SER A 828 32.19 3.70 -28.47
CA SER A 828 32.85 4.06 -29.73
C SER A 828 33.58 5.40 -29.60
N SER A 829 34.71 5.56 -30.27
CA SER A 829 35.39 6.86 -30.37
C SER A 829 34.47 7.90 -31.01
N ASN A 830 34.37 9.10 -30.43
CA ASN A 830 33.62 10.27 -30.93
C ASN A 830 32.09 10.12 -31.03
N GLU A 831 31.49 9.09 -30.43
CA GLU A 831 30.04 8.94 -30.37
C GLU A 831 29.53 9.16 -28.94
N ALA A 832 28.46 9.96 -28.80
CA ALA A 832 27.83 10.15 -27.50
C ALA A 832 27.00 8.91 -27.12
N TYR A 833 27.17 8.41 -25.91
CA TYR A 833 26.52 7.20 -25.40
C TYR A 833 25.93 7.44 -24.01
N ASP A 834 25.01 6.56 -23.60
CA ASP A 834 24.47 6.60 -22.23
C ASP A 834 25.49 5.99 -21.26
N PRO A 835 26.03 6.74 -20.28
CA PRO A 835 27.05 6.23 -19.38
C PRO A 835 26.58 5.06 -18.50
N ARG A 836 25.27 4.89 -18.31
CA ARG A 836 24.70 3.73 -17.57
C ARG A 836 25.11 2.40 -18.20
N GLN A 837 25.42 2.40 -19.49
CA GLN A 837 25.86 1.23 -20.24
C GLN A 837 27.25 0.74 -19.80
N LEU A 838 28.12 1.63 -19.29
CA LEU A 838 29.40 1.25 -18.69
C LEU A 838 29.20 0.43 -17.41
N VAL A 839 28.09 0.66 -16.70
CA VAL A 839 27.76 -0.04 -15.46
C VAL A 839 26.99 -1.32 -15.73
N CYS A 840 25.84 -1.21 -16.40
CA CYS A 840 24.89 -2.31 -16.57
C CYS A 840 25.14 -3.17 -17.83
N GLY A 841 25.83 -2.63 -18.83
CA GLY A 841 25.83 -3.18 -20.18
C GLY A 841 24.57 -2.86 -20.98
N VAL A 842 24.47 -3.42 -22.19
CA VAL A 842 23.36 -3.26 -23.14
C VAL A 842 23.08 -4.58 -23.84
N GLY A 843 21.85 -5.08 -23.74
CA GLY A 843 21.44 -6.33 -24.39
C GLY A 843 22.29 -7.51 -23.91
N SER A 844 23.06 -8.11 -24.83
CA SER A 844 24.02 -9.19 -24.53
C SER A 844 25.40 -8.69 -24.11
N LYS A 845 25.72 -7.41 -24.30
CA LYS A 845 26.99 -6.81 -23.87
C LYS A 845 26.92 -6.45 -22.39
N LEU A 846 27.93 -6.82 -21.63
CA LEU A 846 28.00 -6.66 -20.17
C LEU A 846 28.89 -5.46 -19.81
N GLY A 847 28.47 -4.72 -18.79
CA GLY A 847 29.24 -3.61 -18.21
C GLY A 847 30.24 -4.07 -17.14
N LEU A 848 30.85 -3.10 -16.46
CA LEU A 848 31.85 -3.33 -15.41
C LEU A 848 31.24 -3.96 -14.14
N PHE A 849 30.03 -3.53 -13.77
CA PHE A 849 29.37 -3.93 -12.52
C PHE A 849 28.39 -5.09 -12.75
N ASP A 850 27.85 -5.61 -11.64
CA ASP A 850 26.99 -6.78 -11.68
C ASP A 850 25.64 -6.47 -12.34
N ARG A 851 25.21 -7.33 -13.25
CA ARG A 851 23.95 -7.17 -13.97
C ARG A 851 22.76 -7.10 -13.01
N GLY A 852 21.94 -6.06 -13.14
CA GLY A 852 20.73 -5.86 -12.32
C GLY A 852 20.99 -5.26 -10.93
N SER A 853 22.24 -4.90 -10.60
CA SER A 853 22.57 -4.22 -9.33
C SER A 853 22.45 -2.69 -9.39
N TRP A 854 22.25 -2.09 -10.57
CA TRP A 854 22.24 -0.63 -10.67
C TRP A 854 20.99 -0.01 -10.07
N THR A 855 21.20 0.93 -9.14
CA THR A 855 20.14 1.73 -8.52
C THR A 855 20.52 3.20 -8.62
N GLU A 856 20.00 3.90 -9.65
CA GLU A 856 20.24 5.32 -9.85
C GLU A 856 19.57 6.17 -8.78
N SER A 857 20.22 7.26 -8.37
CA SER A 857 19.72 8.25 -7.43
C SER A 857 19.80 9.64 -8.07
N LEU A 858 18.85 10.51 -7.74
CA LEU A 858 18.79 11.90 -8.24
C LEU A 858 18.72 11.99 -9.78
N GLU A 859 18.05 11.04 -10.44
CA GLU A 859 17.89 10.98 -11.91
C GLU A 859 17.29 12.27 -12.50
N GLY A 860 16.41 12.93 -11.74
CA GLY A 860 15.68 14.11 -12.19
C GLY A 860 16.47 15.42 -12.22
N TRP A 861 17.62 15.50 -11.54
CA TRP A 861 18.38 16.73 -11.33
C TRP A 861 19.83 16.58 -11.79
N ALA A 862 20.38 17.67 -12.34
CA ALA A 862 21.75 17.76 -12.86
C ALA A 862 22.15 16.54 -13.72
N LYS A 863 21.38 16.31 -14.79
CA LYS A 863 21.48 15.10 -15.64
C LYS A 863 22.82 14.91 -16.35
N SER A 864 23.66 15.95 -16.39
CA SER A 864 25.04 15.88 -16.90
C SER A 864 25.94 14.97 -16.06
N VAL A 865 25.56 14.67 -14.80
CA VAL A 865 26.21 13.69 -13.94
C VAL A 865 25.19 12.66 -13.47
N VAL A 866 25.56 11.38 -13.52
CA VAL A 866 24.71 10.25 -13.11
C VAL A 866 25.33 9.62 -11.86
N THR A 867 24.52 9.42 -10.82
CA THR A 867 24.97 8.95 -9.50
C THR A 867 24.09 7.80 -9.02
N GLY A 868 24.67 6.73 -8.47
CA GLY A 868 23.87 5.60 -8.00
C GLY A 868 24.69 4.59 -7.21
N ARG A 869 24.08 3.44 -6.89
CA ARG A 869 24.75 2.30 -6.28
C ARG A 869 24.73 1.09 -7.23
N ALA A 870 25.78 0.29 -7.19
CA ALA A 870 25.91 -0.98 -7.90
C ALA A 870 26.75 -1.96 -7.05
N THR A 871 26.84 -3.22 -7.48
CA THR A 871 27.77 -4.17 -6.86
C THR A 871 28.86 -4.61 -7.84
N LEU A 872 30.06 -4.87 -7.32
CA LEU A 872 31.18 -5.44 -8.07
C LEU A 872 31.58 -6.79 -7.45
N GLY A 873 31.08 -7.89 -8.03
CA GLY A 873 31.24 -9.22 -7.43
C GLY A 873 30.53 -9.33 -6.09
N GLY A 874 29.32 -8.76 -6.00
CA GLY A 874 28.51 -8.67 -4.78
C GLY A 874 28.93 -7.55 -3.81
N ILE A 875 30.09 -6.91 -3.97
CA ILE A 875 30.53 -5.83 -3.07
C ILE A 875 29.81 -4.52 -3.45
N PRO A 876 28.98 -3.92 -2.57
CA PRO A 876 28.26 -2.69 -2.86
C PRO A 876 29.22 -1.49 -2.98
N CYS A 877 29.00 -0.66 -3.99
CA CYS A 877 29.80 0.52 -4.33
C CYS A 877 28.91 1.68 -4.77
N GLY A 878 29.28 2.91 -4.40
CA GLY A 878 28.73 4.14 -4.96
C GLY A 878 29.39 4.47 -6.29
N ILE A 879 28.61 4.88 -7.30
CA ILE A 879 29.12 5.14 -8.66
C ILE A 879 28.77 6.56 -9.08
N ILE A 880 29.75 7.25 -9.65
CA ILE A 880 29.58 8.55 -10.30
C ILE A 880 30.02 8.43 -11.75
N LEU A 881 29.14 8.81 -12.66
CA LEU A 881 29.35 8.75 -14.11
C LEU A 881 29.11 10.12 -14.74
N VAL A 882 29.70 10.33 -15.91
CA VAL A 882 29.54 11.55 -16.70
C VAL A 882 28.68 11.29 -17.92
N GLU A 883 27.61 12.07 -18.09
CA GLU A 883 26.79 12.01 -19.29
C GLU A 883 27.51 12.67 -20.46
N THR A 884 27.58 11.96 -21.57
CA THR A 884 28.29 12.41 -22.78
C THR A 884 27.35 13.11 -23.77
N ARG A 885 26.05 12.83 -23.68
CA ARG A 885 25.02 13.45 -24.53
C ARG A 885 24.69 14.86 -24.04
N LEU A 886 24.17 15.68 -24.95
CA LEU A 886 23.58 16.97 -24.59
C LEU A 886 22.37 16.75 -23.67
N THR A 887 22.41 17.35 -22.49
CA THR A 887 21.29 17.34 -21.55
C THR A 887 20.58 18.69 -21.54
N ARG A 888 19.37 18.73 -20.96
CA ARG A 888 18.60 19.98 -20.83
C ARG A 888 18.18 20.17 -19.39
N LYS A 889 18.53 21.31 -18.82
CA LYS A 889 18.01 21.79 -17.55
C LYS A 889 16.70 22.51 -17.78
N TYR A 890 15.66 22.12 -17.06
CA TYR A 890 14.38 22.82 -17.10
C TYR A 890 14.30 23.84 -15.98
N ASN A 891 14.00 25.09 -16.35
CA ASN A 891 13.67 26.15 -15.40
C ASN A 891 12.16 26.36 -15.45
N PRO A 892 11.41 26.05 -14.37
CA PRO A 892 9.97 26.34 -14.30
C PRO A 892 9.71 27.84 -14.34
N ALA A 893 8.56 28.24 -14.88
CA ALA A 893 8.01 29.58 -14.64
C ALA A 893 7.54 29.67 -13.19
N ASP A 894 7.73 30.83 -12.56
CA ASP A 894 7.13 31.11 -11.25
C ASP A 894 5.75 31.75 -11.45
N PRO A 895 4.65 31.10 -11.06
CA PRO A 895 3.31 31.67 -11.16
C PRO A 895 3.13 33.00 -10.40
N ALA A 896 3.97 33.28 -9.40
CA ALA A 896 3.92 34.53 -8.64
C ALA A 896 4.43 35.74 -9.44
N ASP A 897 5.26 35.51 -10.46
CA ASP A 897 5.75 36.54 -11.38
C ASP A 897 5.11 36.34 -12.77
N PRO A 898 4.15 37.19 -13.18
CA PRO A 898 3.48 37.08 -14.47
C PRO A 898 4.41 37.19 -15.69
N THR A 899 5.62 37.73 -15.52
CA THR A 899 6.60 37.87 -16.61
C THR A 899 7.50 36.63 -16.74
N SER A 900 7.46 35.73 -15.76
CA SER A 900 8.27 34.51 -15.74
C SER A 900 7.79 33.51 -16.79
N ALA A 901 8.73 32.98 -17.58
CA ALA A 901 8.46 31.98 -18.59
C ALA A 901 9.34 30.75 -18.39
N SER A 902 8.76 29.56 -18.61
CA SER A 902 9.53 28.32 -18.50
C SER A 902 10.53 28.22 -19.63
N SER A 903 11.75 27.81 -19.33
CA SER A 903 12.83 27.70 -20.32
C SER A 903 13.60 26.39 -20.17
N PHE A 904 14.23 25.96 -21.27
CA PHE A 904 15.18 24.86 -21.26
C PHE A 904 16.57 25.39 -21.59
N VAL A 905 17.53 25.14 -20.69
CA VAL A 905 18.94 25.49 -20.89
C VAL A 905 19.69 24.25 -21.33
N PRO A 906 20.29 24.23 -22.54
CA PRO A 906 21.12 23.12 -22.97
C PRO A 906 22.40 23.06 -22.14
N GLN A 907 22.78 21.88 -21.69
CA GLN A 907 24.01 21.58 -20.97
C GLN A 907 24.81 20.55 -21.78
N ALA A 908 26.01 20.93 -22.20
CA ALA A 908 26.92 20.04 -22.90
C ALA A 908 27.29 18.82 -22.04
N GLY A 909 27.45 17.66 -22.67
CA GLY A 909 28.02 16.51 -22.00
C GLY A 909 29.49 16.77 -21.63
N GLN A 910 30.02 15.97 -20.69
CA GLN A 910 31.42 16.05 -20.26
C GLN A 910 31.84 17.39 -19.61
N VAL A 911 30.90 18.23 -19.17
CA VAL A 911 31.18 19.54 -18.54
C VAL A 911 30.51 19.63 -17.18
N TRP A 912 31.25 20.14 -16.18
CA TRP A 912 30.66 20.51 -14.89
C TRP A 912 29.99 21.88 -14.92
N PHE A 913 28.73 21.89 -14.50
CA PHE A 913 27.89 23.05 -14.25
C PHE A 913 27.70 23.20 -12.73
N PRO A 914 27.17 24.33 -12.24
CA PRO A 914 26.94 24.52 -10.80
C PRO A 914 26.15 23.37 -10.15
N ASP A 915 25.07 22.94 -10.81
CA ASP A 915 24.21 21.86 -10.32
C ASP A 915 24.88 20.49 -10.38
N SER A 916 25.65 20.21 -11.44
CA SER A 916 26.34 18.92 -11.56
C SER A 916 27.58 18.80 -10.68
N ALA A 917 28.30 19.89 -10.43
CA ALA A 917 29.34 19.96 -9.42
C ALA A 917 28.75 19.74 -8.01
N ARG A 918 27.61 20.39 -7.71
CA ARG A 918 26.90 20.19 -6.44
C ARG A 918 26.44 18.75 -6.26
N LYS A 919 25.81 18.15 -7.27
CA LYS A 919 25.38 16.75 -7.25
C LYS A 919 26.54 15.78 -7.02
N THR A 920 27.70 16.05 -7.63
CA THR A 920 28.92 15.25 -7.44
C THR A 920 29.40 15.31 -5.99
N ALA A 921 29.46 16.52 -5.41
CA ALA A 921 29.86 16.73 -4.02
C ALA A 921 28.88 16.07 -3.03
N ASP A 922 27.57 16.28 -3.20
CA ASP A 922 26.55 15.67 -2.34
C ASP A 922 26.55 14.14 -2.43
N ALA A 923 26.81 13.56 -3.62
CA ALA A 923 26.92 12.10 -3.77
C ALA A 923 28.14 11.52 -3.04
N LEU A 924 29.30 12.20 -3.08
CA LEU A 924 30.48 11.78 -2.31
C LEU A 924 30.21 11.83 -0.80
N ASP A 925 29.61 12.90 -0.31
CA ASP A 925 29.20 13.06 1.09
C ASP A 925 28.24 11.93 1.51
N ASP A 926 27.25 11.63 0.65
CA ASP A 926 26.29 10.55 0.88
C ASP A 926 26.95 9.17 0.92
N PHE A 927 27.84 8.82 -0.02
CA PHE A 927 28.51 7.53 -0.06
C PHE A 927 29.48 7.34 1.11
N GLN A 928 30.13 8.42 1.55
CA GLN A 928 31.00 8.39 2.73
C GLN A 928 30.22 8.03 3.99
N HIS A 929 29.08 8.69 4.23
CA HIS A 929 28.22 8.41 5.38
C HIS A 929 27.49 7.06 5.28
N GLU A 930 27.33 6.50 4.07
CA GLU A 930 26.90 5.10 3.85
C GLU A 930 28.03 4.08 4.07
N ARG A 931 29.27 4.54 4.27
CA ARG A 931 30.48 3.70 4.36
C ARG A 931 30.67 2.80 3.14
N LEU A 932 30.39 3.34 1.96
CA LEU A 932 30.57 2.63 0.69
C LEU A 932 31.94 2.95 0.06
N PRO A 933 32.59 1.99 -0.62
CA PRO A 933 33.56 2.29 -1.66
C PRO A 933 32.92 3.07 -2.80
N CYS A 934 33.68 3.90 -3.51
CA CYS A 934 33.17 4.66 -4.63
C CYS A 934 34.03 4.53 -5.90
N PHE A 935 33.36 4.51 -7.06
CA PHE A 935 33.97 4.57 -8.38
C PHE A 935 33.52 5.83 -9.11
N ILE A 936 34.49 6.64 -9.55
CA ILE A 936 34.26 7.78 -10.44
C ILE A 936 34.77 7.38 -11.82
N LEU A 937 33.84 7.16 -12.77
CA LEU A 937 34.20 6.98 -14.18
C LEU A 937 34.39 8.36 -14.81
N ALA A 938 35.58 8.93 -14.63
CA ALA A 938 35.89 10.32 -14.91
C ALA A 938 36.00 10.58 -16.41
N ASN A 939 35.15 11.46 -16.93
CA ASN A 939 35.11 11.81 -18.35
C ASN A 939 34.69 13.29 -18.54
N TRP A 940 35.35 14.20 -17.82
CA TRP A 940 35.08 15.63 -17.86
C TRP A 940 36.19 16.42 -18.56
N ARG A 941 35.80 17.23 -19.54
CA ARG A 941 36.69 18.16 -20.25
C ARG A 941 36.97 19.45 -19.48
N GLY A 942 36.22 19.70 -18.41
CA GLY A 942 36.41 20.89 -17.58
C GLY A 942 35.13 21.39 -16.92
N PHE A 943 35.21 22.59 -16.38
CA PHE A 943 34.09 23.34 -15.83
C PHE A 943 33.54 24.33 -16.86
N SER A 944 32.25 24.62 -16.77
CA SER A 944 31.66 25.71 -17.55
C SER A 944 32.19 27.05 -17.04
N GLY A 945 33.02 27.70 -17.86
CA GLY A 945 33.55 29.05 -17.60
C GLY A 945 32.64 30.18 -18.07
N GLY A 946 31.39 29.89 -18.46
CA GLY A 946 30.44 30.91 -18.91
C GLY A 946 30.08 31.89 -17.79
N MET A 947 29.85 33.17 -18.14
CA MET A 947 29.53 34.22 -17.16
C MET A 947 28.38 33.83 -16.23
N ARG A 948 27.33 33.20 -16.77
CA ARG A 948 26.18 32.72 -15.99
C ARG A 948 26.57 31.66 -14.97
N ASP A 949 27.29 30.62 -15.38
CA ASP A 949 27.67 29.52 -14.49
C ASP A 949 28.67 29.96 -13.42
N MET A 950 29.53 30.93 -13.75
CA MET A 950 30.41 31.59 -12.80
C MET A 950 29.63 32.41 -11.76
N PHE A 951 28.59 33.14 -12.20
CA PHE A 951 27.67 33.87 -11.32
C PHE A 951 26.85 32.91 -10.44
N ASP A 952 26.40 31.79 -11.00
CA ASP A 952 25.71 30.70 -10.32
C ASP A 952 26.67 29.85 -9.44
N GLU A 953 27.85 30.39 -9.12
CA GLU A 953 28.75 29.92 -8.07
C GLU A 953 29.42 28.55 -8.33
N VAL A 954 29.65 28.19 -9.60
CA VAL A 954 30.30 26.91 -9.97
C VAL A 954 31.60 26.63 -9.21
N LEU A 955 32.39 27.67 -8.91
CA LEU A 955 33.63 27.56 -8.15
C LEU A 955 33.42 27.07 -6.70
N LYS A 956 32.34 27.49 -6.04
CA LYS A 956 32.03 27.05 -4.67
C LYS A 956 31.70 25.55 -4.65
N PHE A 957 30.93 25.09 -5.64
CA PHE A 957 30.57 23.68 -5.78
C PHE A 957 31.75 22.82 -6.23
N GLY A 958 32.63 23.34 -7.09
CA GLY A 958 33.90 22.69 -7.45
C GLY A 958 34.80 22.50 -6.23
N ALA A 959 34.93 23.50 -5.37
CA ALA A 959 35.68 23.38 -4.11
C ALA A 959 35.06 22.34 -3.15
N SER A 960 33.72 22.25 -3.11
CA SER A 960 33.02 21.25 -2.30
C SER A 960 33.37 19.81 -2.71
N ILE A 961 33.72 19.55 -3.99
CA ILE A 961 34.20 18.23 -4.43
C ILE A 961 35.54 17.91 -3.75
N VAL A 962 36.47 18.87 -3.72
CA VAL A 962 37.79 18.72 -3.08
C VAL A 962 37.64 18.43 -1.58
N ASP A 963 36.77 19.15 -0.90
CA ASP A 963 36.51 18.95 0.53
C ASP A 963 36.01 17.52 0.82
N ASN A 964 35.09 17.01 -0.02
CA ASN A 964 34.56 15.65 0.14
C ASN A 964 35.59 14.57 -0.25
N VAL A 965 36.37 14.75 -1.31
CA VAL A 965 37.46 13.82 -1.68
C VAL A 965 38.52 13.77 -0.58
N ARG A 966 38.85 14.90 0.05
CA ARG A 966 39.76 14.97 1.20
C ARG A 966 39.21 14.23 2.41
N ALA A 967 37.93 14.41 2.72
CA ALA A 967 37.29 13.79 3.87
C ALA A 967 37.04 12.28 3.69
N TYR A 968 37.01 11.80 2.44
CA TYR A 968 36.64 10.44 2.10
C TYR A 968 37.54 9.39 2.79
N SER A 969 36.92 8.50 3.57
CA SER A 969 37.62 7.47 4.35
C SER A 969 37.54 6.07 3.75
N CYS A 970 36.62 5.83 2.82
CA CYS A 970 36.43 4.55 2.16
C CYS A 970 37.26 4.48 0.86
N PRO A 971 37.47 3.30 0.25
CA PRO A 971 38.18 3.22 -1.03
C PRO A 971 37.48 4.05 -2.12
N LEU A 972 38.21 4.96 -2.77
CA LEU A 972 37.74 5.75 -3.89
C LEU A 972 38.60 5.49 -5.13
N PHE A 973 38.02 4.93 -6.17
CA PHE A 973 38.68 4.64 -7.43
C PHE A 973 38.24 5.63 -8.50
N ILE A 974 39.19 6.39 -9.03
CA ILE A 974 38.98 7.27 -10.18
C ILE A 974 39.50 6.53 -11.40
N TYR A 975 38.65 6.31 -12.38
CA TYR A 975 39.00 5.61 -13.60
C TYR A 975 38.60 6.43 -14.82
N ILE A 976 39.56 6.77 -15.66
CA ILE A 976 39.27 7.38 -16.97
C ILE A 976 38.92 6.25 -17.94
N PRO A 977 37.64 6.13 -18.38
CA PRO A 977 37.18 5.02 -19.21
C PRO A 977 37.72 5.09 -20.65
N PRO A 978 37.49 4.07 -21.50
CA PRO A 978 37.88 4.12 -22.91
C PRO A 978 37.38 5.36 -23.62
N HIS A 979 38.25 6.00 -24.39
CA HIS A 979 37.99 7.28 -25.06
C HIS A 979 37.53 8.41 -24.10
N GLY A 980 37.71 8.23 -22.80
CA GLY A 980 37.42 9.22 -21.78
C GLY A 980 38.48 10.30 -21.75
N GLU A 981 38.07 11.50 -21.37
CA GLU A 981 38.94 12.65 -21.26
C GLU A 981 38.85 13.28 -19.88
N LEU A 982 40.00 13.64 -19.31
CA LEU A 982 40.05 14.42 -18.07
C LEU A 982 41.02 15.58 -18.21
N ARG A 983 40.50 16.81 -18.20
CA ARG A 983 41.28 18.00 -18.55
C ARG A 983 41.29 19.08 -17.48
N GLY A 984 42.40 19.81 -17.40
CA GLY A 984 42.53 21.09 -16.70
C GLY A 984 41.95 21.07 -15.29
N GLY A 985 41.01 21.98 -15.01
CA GLY A 985 40.36 22.08 -13.71
C GLY A 985 39.60 20.83 -13.28
N ALA A 986 39.12 20.01 -14.22
CA ALA A 986 38.41 18.79 -13.86
C ALA A 986 39.32 17.73 -13.24
N TRP A 987 40.58 17.66 -13.68
CA TRP A 987 41.60 16.79 -13.06
C TRP A 987 41.89 17.23 -11.62
N VAL A 988 42.09 18.54 -11.42
CA VAL A 988 42.53 19.12 -10.15
C VAL A 988 41.61 18.75 -8.98
N VAL A 989 40.30 18.71 -9.19
CA VAL A 989 39.33 18.50 -8.10
C VAL A 989 39.14 17.05 -7.68
N VAL A 990 39.66 16.09 -8.45
CA VAL A 990 39.57 14.65 -8.14
C VAL A 990 40.94 14.02 -7.89
N ASP A 991 42.04 14.74 -8.06
CA ASP A 991 43.38 14.17 -7.95
C ASP A 991 43.62 13.41 -6.62
N PRO A 992 44.24 12.21 -6.63
CA PRO A 992 44.49 11.42 -5.43
C PRO A 992 45.28 12.14 -4.33
N LEU A 993 46.11 13.12 -4.68
CA LEU A 993 46.92 13.88 -3.72
C LEU A 993 46.08 14.71 -2.74
N ILE A 994 44.82 15.00 -3.09
CA ILE A 994 43.86 15.68 -2.22
C ILE A 994 43.63 14.87 -0.94
N ASN A 995 43.63 13.54 -1.03
CA ASN A 995 43.38 12.66 0.10
C ASN A 995 44.69 12.15 0.71
N HIS A 996 45.08 12.73 1.84
CA HIS A 996 46.32 12.35 2.52
C HIS A 996 46.26 10.97 3.20
N ASN A 997 45.07 10.39 3.38
CA ASN A 997 44.88 9.09 4.03
C ASN A 997 45.20 7.91 3.11
N GLY A 998 45.46 8.17 1.82
CA GLY A 998 45.76 7.14 0.82
C GLY A 998 44.56 6.27 0.46
N ALA A 999 43.33 6.74 0.71
CA ALA A 999 42.10 6.02 0.37
C ALA A 999 41.71 6.14 -1.12
N VAL A 1000 42.24 7.15 -1.81
CA VAL A 1000 41.94 7.48 -3.21
C VAL A 1000 43.03 6.93 -4.13
N GLU A 1001 42.62 6.30 -5.22
CA GLU A 1001 43.52 5.81 -6.27
C GLU A 1001 42.98 6.19 -7.66
N MET A 1002 43.89 6.50 -8.59
CA MET A 1002 43.53 6.87 -9.96
C MET A 1002 44.18 5.95 -10.99
N TYR A 1003 43.39 5.56 -11.98
CA TYR A 1003 43.74 4.64 -13.07
C TYR A 1003 43.16 5.18 -14.40
N CYS A 1004 43.66 4.72 -15.53
CA CYS A 1004 43.14 5.06 -16.85
C CYS A 1004 43.15 3.87 -17.81
N ASP A 1005 42.31 3.94 -18.85
CA ASP A 1005 42.33 3.02 -19.99
C ASP A 1005 43.49 3.33 -20.97
N LEU A 1006 43.84 2.37 -21.82
CA LEU A 1006 44.84 2.53 -22.89
C LEU A 1006 44.47 3.61 -23.92
N THR A 1007 43.18 3.91 -24.09
CA THR A 1007 42.65 4.88 -25.06
C THR A 1007 42.20 6.19 -24.41
N ALA A 1008 42.42 6.36 -23.10
CA ALA A 1008 42.07 7.57 -22.37
C ALA A 1008 43.02 8.74 -22.69
N HIS A 1009 42.52 9.97 -22.57
CA HIS A 1009 43.33 11.17 -22.75
C HIS A 1009 43.23 12.11 -21.55
N GLY A 1010 44.31 12.81 -21.25
CA GLY A 1010 44.39 13.66 -20.06
C GLY A 1010 45.52 14.66 -20.16
N GLY A 1011 45.20 15.92 -19.93
CA GLY A 1011 46.10 17.03 -20.16
C GLY A 1011 45.57 18.34 -19.59
N VAL A 1012 46.35 19.40 -19.67
CA VAL A 1012 45.96 20.71 -19.11
C VAL A 1012 44.84 21.36 -19.91
N MET A 1013 44.85 21.19 -21.24
CA MET A 1013 43.89 21.77 -22.19
C MET A 1013 43.73 20.81 -23.36
N GLU A 1014 42.65 20.93 -24.15
CA GLU A 1014 42.49 20.16 -25.37
C GLU A 1014 43.66 20.41 -26.35
N PRO A 1015 44.11 19.39 -27.12
CA PRO A 1015 45.24 19.50 -28.03
C PRO A 1015 45.14 20.66 -29.02
N ALA A 1016 43.93 20.94 -29.53
CA ALA A 1016 43.68 22.08 -30.42
C ALA A 1016 43.99 23.42 -29.76
N GLY A 1017 43.60 23.62 -28.50
CA GLY A 1017 43.90 24.84 -27.75
C GLY A 1017 45.39 24.99 -27.41
N VAL A 1018 46.09 23.87 -27.14
CA VAL A 1018 47.53 23.89 -26.91
C VAL A 1018 48.29 24.35 -28.15
N VAL A 1019 47.92 23.85 -29.34
CA VAL A 1019 48.54 24.23 -30.62
C VAL A 1019 48.39 25.73 -30.88
N GLU A 1020 47.23 26.32 -30.62
CA GLU A 1020 47.01 27.76 -30.80
C GLU A 1020 47.96 28.64 -29.97
N ILE A 1021 48.34 28.17 -28.78
CA ILE A 1021 49.18 28.93 -27.86
C ILE A 1021 50.67 28.64 -28.08
N LYS A 1022 51.03 27.35 -28.23
CA LYS A 1022 52.41 26.84 -28.15
C LYS A 1022 53.00 26.35 -29.46
N PHE A 1023 52.20 26.12 -30.50
CA PHE A 1023 52.66 25.67 -31.80
C PHE A 1023 52.10 26.59 -32.88
N ARG A 1024 52.61 27.83 -32.88
CA ARG A 1024 52.05 28.94 -33.64
C ARG A 1024 52.27 28.74 -35.13
N GLU A 1025 51.60 29.54 -35.93
CA GLU A 1025 51.66 29.42 -37.39
C GLU A 1025 53.08 29.46 -37.96
N ASN A 1026 54.02 30.19 -37.35
CA ASN A 1026 55.42 30.21 -37.76
C ASN A 1026 56.11 28.86 -37.54
N ASP A 1027 55.84 28.19 -36.41
CA ASP A 1027 56.37 26.86 -36.09
C ASP A 1027 55.78 25.81 -37.06
N ILE A 1028 54.51 25.97 -37.44
CA ILE A 1028 53.84 25.13 -38.44
C ILE A 1028 54.49 25.33 -39.83
N ARG A 1029 54.77 26.58 -40.23
CA ARG A 1029 55.47 26.87 -41.49
C ARG A 1029 56.88 26.27 -41.49
N GLU A 1030 57.59 26.35 -40.37
CA GLU A 1030 58.90 25.70 -40.24
C GLU A 1030 58.79 24.18 -40.36
N LEU A 1031 57.77 23.56 -39.75
CA LEU A 1031 57.47 22.14 -39.91
C LEU A 1031 57.17 21.76 -41.37
N ILE A 1032 56.39 22.59 -42.10
CA ILE A 1032 56.11 22.40 -43.53
C ILE A 1032 57.41 22.40 -44.32
N ARG A 1033 58.29 23.38 -44.10
CA ARG A 1033 59.59 23.47 -44.78
C ARG A 1033 60.48 22.27 -44.47
N ARG A 1034 60.50 21.83 -43.20
CA ARG A 1034 61.30 20.68 -42.76
C ARG A 1034 60.86 19.37 -43.42
N ASN A 1035 59.55 19.17 -43.56
CA ASN A 1035 59.00 17.96 -44.16
C ASN A 1035 58.97 17.99 -45.70
N ASN A 1036 59.09 19.18 -46.31
CA ASN A 1036 59.08 19.37 -47.76
C ASN A 1036 60.33 20.15 -48.20
N PRO A 1037 61.52 19.50 -48.22
CA PRO A 1037 62.79 20.17 -48.52
C PRO A 1037 62.84 20.76 -49.94
N HIS A 1038 62.04 20.25 -50.88
CA HIS A 1038 61.91 20.78 -52.24
C HIS A 1038 61.31 22.19 -52.30
N LEU A 1039 60.61 22.63 -51.24
CA LEU A 1039 60.07 23.99 -51.16
C LEU A 1039 61.17 25.06 -51.06
N ALA A 1040 62.38 24.70 -50.57
CA ALA A 1040 63.50 25.62 -50.46
C ALA A 1040 64.02 26.13 -51.81
N SER A 1041 63.76 25.39 -52.91
CA SER A 1041 64.16 25.76 -54.28
C SER A 1041 63.12 26.58 -55.07
N LEU A 1042 61.95 26.87 -54.48
CA LEU A 1042 60.88 27.61 -55.15
C LEU A 1042 61.04 29.13 -55.01
N ASP A 1043 60.51 29.87 -55.99
CA ASP A 1043 60.38 31.33 -55.90
C ASP A 1043 59.62 31.74 -54.62
N PRO A 1044 59.99 32.83 -53.92
CA PRO A 1044 59.37 33.24 -52.65
C PRO A 1044 57.85 33.41 -52.69
N LYS A 1045 57.30 33.72 -53.88
CA LYS A 1045 55.85 33.87 -54.10
C LYS A 1045 55.15 32.51 -54.17
N LYS A 1046 55.70 31.56 -54.93
CA LYS A 1046 55.19 30.18 -55.05
C LYS A 1046 55.36 29.40 -53.75
N LEU A 1047 56.45 29.64 -53.03
CA LEU A 1047 56.68 29.09 -51.68
C LEU A 1047 55.54 29.45 -50.72
N ARG A 1048 55.15 30.74 -50.67
CA ARG A 1048 54.06 31.19 -49.79
C ARG A 1048 52.70 30.63 -50.20
N GLU A 1049 52.43 30.52 -51.50
CA GLU A 1049 51.19 29.91 -52.01
C GLU A 1049 51.09 28.43 -51.57
N GLU A 1050 52.19 27.69 -51.69
CA GLU A 1050 52.23 26.27 -51.32
C GLU A 1050 52.24 26.05 -49.80
N GLU A 1051 52.91 26.91 -49.02
CA GLU A 1051 52.83 26.91 -47.55
C GLU A 1051 51.39 27.15 -47.08
N ASN A 1052 50.70 28.14 -47.65
CA ASN A 1052 49.31 28.44 -47.30
C ASN A 1052 48.37 27.29 -47.69
N ARG A 1053 48.66 26.56 -48.78
CA ARG A 1053 47.92 25.36 -49.18
C ARG A 1053 48.09 24.21 -48.18
N LEU A 1054 49.29 24.02 -47.65
CA LEU A 1054 49.62 22.94 -46.70
C LEU A 1054 49.32 23.27 -45.24
N LEU A 1055 49.17 24.56 -44.91
CA LEU A 1055 48.95 25.05 -43.56
C LEU A 1055 47.80 24.35 -42.81
N PRO A 1056 46.60 24.15 -43.40
CA PRO A 1056 45.49 23.49 -42.68
C PRO A 1056 45.81 22.03 -42.33
N LEU A 1057 46.43 21.30 -43.26
CA LEU A 1057 46.81 19.90 -43.04
C LEU A 1057 47.87 19.76 -41.93
N TYR A 1058 48.86 20.66 -41.94
CA TYR A 1058 49.92 20.64 -40.94
C TYR A 1058 49.46 21.17 -39.58
N ARG A 1059 48.36 21.93 -39.52
CA ARG A 1059 47.68 22.24 -38.27
C ARG A 1059 47.10 20.97 -37.63
N ASP A 1060 46.48 20.08 -38.39
CA ASP A 1060 46.02 18.79 -37.87
C ASP A 1060 47.18 17.90 -37.40
N VAL A 1061 48.31 17.94 -38.10
CA VAL A 1061 49.55 17.26 -37.66
C VAL A 1061 50.05 17.83 -36.33
N ALA A 1062 50.02 19.15 -36.15
CA ALA A 1062 50.35 19.79 -34.89
C ALA A 1062 49.41 19.37 -33.76
N VAL A 1063 48.10 19.24 -34.04
CA VAL A 1063 47.12 18.76 -33.07
C VAL A 1063 47.42 17.32 -32.65
N ARG A 1064 47.73 16.44 -33.61
CA ARG A 1064 48.17 15.06 -33.30
C ARG A 1064 49.45 15.03 -32.48
N PHE A 1065 50.41 15.91 -32.78
CA PHE A 1065 51.63 16.03 -31.99
C PHE A 1065 51.34 16.48 -30.55
N ALA A 1066 50.45 17.46 -30.37
CA ALA A 1066 50.02 17.87 -29.03
C ALA A 1066 49.30 16.73 -28.30
N ASP A 1067 48.43 15.98 -28.97
CA ASP A 1067 47.67 14.87 -28.41
C ASP A 1067 48.55 13.70 -27.91
N LEU A 1068 49.72 13.47 -28.54
CA LEU A 1068 50.70 12.49 -28.03
C LEU A 1068 51.17 12.80 -26.60
N HIS A 1069 51.12 14.06 -26.17
CA HIS A 1069 51.45 14.49 -24.83
C HIS A 1069 50.31 14.26 -23.83
N ASP A 1070 49.14 13.84 -24.27
CA ASP A 1070 47.97 13.64 -23.43
C ASP A 1070 47.63 12.13 -23.29
N THR A 1071 48.53 11.26 -23.76
CA THR A 1071 48.35 9.81 -23.75
C THR A 1071 48.62 9.18 -22.37
N PRO A 1072 48.08 7.97 -22.10
CA PRO A 1072 48.32 7.26 -20.84
C PRO A 1072 49.80 6.98 -20.57
N VAL A 1073 50.60 6.82 -21.64
CA VAL A 1073 52.06 6.64 -21.56
C VAL A 1073 52.72 7.77 -20.78
N ARG A 1074 52.30 9.02 -21.02
CA ARG A 1074 52.83 10.16 -20.27
C ARG A 1074 52.31 10.15 -18.83
N MET A 1075 51.01 9.90 -18.64
CA MET A 1075 50.39 9.92 -17.30
C MET A 1075 51.06 8.93 -16.35
N GLU A 1076 51.37 7.74 -16.83
CA GLU A 1076 52.09 6.70 -16.07
C GLU A 1076 53.55 7.10 -15.83
N ALA A 1077 54.25 7.59 -16.87
CA ALA A 1077 55.65 8.00 -16.76
C ALA A 1077 55.89 9.14 -15.75
N VAL A 1078 54.94 10.06 -15.59
CA VAL A 1078 55.01 11.15 -14.61
C VAL A 1078 54.42 10.76 -13.24
N GLY A 1079 53.86 9.56 -13.11
CA GLY A 1079 53.22 9.08 -11.88
C GLY A 1079 51.91 9.78 -11.52
N ALA A 1080 51.22 10.39 -12.50
CA ALA A 1080 49.93 11.05 -12.28
C ALA A 1080 48.78 10.03 -12.12
N VAL A 1081 48.93 8.83 -12.68
CA VAL A 1081 48.06 7.68 -12.44
C VAL A 1081 48.86 6.52 -11.85
N ARG A 1082 48.21 5.66 -11.05
CA ARG A 1082 48.87 4.49 -10.42
C ARG A 1082 49.19 3.38 -11.42
N GLY A 1083 48.52 3.36 -12.57
CA GLY A 1083 48.78 2.45 -13.68
C GLY A 1083 47.66 2.43 -14.70
N VAL A 1084 47.91 1.78 -15.83
CA VAL A 1084 46.93 1.62 -16.92
C VAL A 1084 46.18 0.29 -16.75
N ILE A 1085 44.85 0.33 -16.77
CA ILE A 1085 43.98 -0.85 -16.65
C ILE A 1085 43.20 -0.99 -17.97
N PRO A 1086 43.42 -2.06 -18.75
CA PRO A 1086 42.61 -2.32 -19.95
C PRO A 1086 41.14 -2.50 -19.59
N TRP A 1087 40.24 -1.81 -20.30
CA TRP A 1087 38.81 -1.89 -20.03
C TRP A 1087 38.23 -3.31 -20.04
N LYS A 1088 38.69 -4.16 -20.95
CA LYS A 1088 38.26 -5.56 -21.06
C LYS A 1088 38.44 -6.34 -19.74
N ASP A 1089 39.57 -6.15 -19.07
CA ASP A 1089 39.96 -6.87 -17.84
C ASP A 1089 39.64 -6.08 -16.56
N SER A 1090 39.10 -4.87 -16.71
CA SER A 1090 38.87 -3.92 -15.63
C SER A 1090 38.05 -4.52 -14.48
N ARG A 1091 37.03 -5.33 -14.76
CA ARG A 1091 36.22 -6.01 -13.73
C ARG A 1091 37.05 -6.88 -12.79
N ARG A 1092 37.86 -7.78 -13.35
CA ARG A 1092 38.72 -8.71 -12.58
C ARG A 1092 39.72 -7.94 -11.73
N LEU A 1093 40.38 -6.96 -12.36
CA LEU A 1093 41.43 -6.16 -11.72
C LEU A 1093 40.88 -5.25 -10.62
N PHE A 1094 39.76 -4.56 -10.86
CA PHE A 1094 39.14 -3.71 -9.86
C PHE A 1094 38.54 -4.50 -8.71
N HIS A 1095 38.00 -5.71 -8.94
CA HIS A 1095 37.52 -6.54 -7.84
C HIS A 1095 38.66 -6.93 -6.88
N VAL A 1096 39.80 -7.38 -7.41
CA VAL A 1096 40.98 -7.72 -6.60
C VAL A 1096 41.53 -6.48 -5.89
N LYS A 1097 41.64 -5.35 -6.59
CA LYS A 1097 42.12 -4.08 -6.01
C LYS A 1097 41.19 -3.56 -4.91
N LEU A 1098 39.88 -3.64 -5.10
CA LEU A 1098 38.89 -3.23 -4.12
C LEU A 1098 39.00 -4.07 -2.85
N GLN A 1099 39.03 -5.40 -2.98
CA GLN A 1099 39.22 -6.29 -1.83
C GLN A 1099 40.54 -6.03 -1.10
N ARG A 1100 41.63 -5.81 -1.87
CA ARG A 1100 42.93 -5.47 -1.31
C ARG A 1100 42.84 -4.17 -0.51
N LYS A 1101 42.28 -3.11 -1.09
CA LYS A 1101 42.19 -1.80 -0.46
C LYS A 1101 41.32 -1.80 0.79
N LEU A 1102 40.21 -2.53 0.77
CA LEU A 1102 39.37 -2.75 1.95
C LEU A 1102 40.15 -3.40 3.09
N LYS A 1103 40.95 -4.43 2.80
CA LYS A 1103 41.82 -5.09 3.79
C LYS A 1103 42.92 -4.16 4.30
N GLU A 1104 43.60 -3.43 3.41
CA GLU A 1104 44.65 -2.46 3.78
C GLU A 1104 44.12 -1.41 4.76
N LEU A 1105 42.96 -0.80 4.46
CA LEU A 1105 42.34 0.19 5.33
C LEU A 1105 41.86 -0.42 6.65
N SER A 1106 41.33 -1.65 6.62
CA SER A 1106 40.92 -2.38 7.84
C SER A 1106 42.09 -2.66 8.79
N VAL A 1107 43.25 -3.07 8.24
CA VAL A 1107 44.48 -3.24 9.02
C VAL A 1107 44.97 -1.90 9.57
N ALA A 1108 44.98 -0.85 8.75
CA ALA A 1108 45.35 0.49 9.19
C ALA A 1108 44.46 1.00 10.33
N ALA A 1109 43.14 0.77 10.26
CA ALA A 1109 42.19 1.10 11.32
C ALA A 1109 42.45 0.29 12.59
N SER A 1110 42.73 -1.02 12.46
CA SER A 1110 43.09 -1.88 13.61
C SER A 1110 44.33 -1.34 14.34
N MET A 1111 45.37 -0.94 13.60
CA MET A 1111 46.56 -0.33 14.21
C MET A 1111 46.22 0.95 15.00
N VAL A 1112 45.23 1.75 14.56
CA VAL A 1112 44.84 3.01 15.24
C VAL A 1112 44.21 2.70 16.59
N GLU A 1113 43.37 1.68 16.66
CA GLU A 1113 42.75 1.21 17.91
C GLU A 1113 43.80 0.74 18.93
N TYR A 1114 44.91 0.13 18.47
CA TYR A 1114 46.03 -0.31 19.33
C TYR A 1114 46.96 0.81 19.84
N LYS A 1115 46.63 2.09 19.66
CA LYS A 1115 47.40 3.27 20.14
C LYS A 1115 48.87 3.33 19.70
N ASP A 1116 49.20 2.84 18.50
CA ASP A 1116 50.46 3.20 17.87
C ASP A 1116 50.47 4.72 17.56
N ARG A 1117 51.62 5.41 17.59
CA ARG A 1117 51.67 6.90 17.53
C ARG A 1117 51.70 7.50 16.11
N CYS A 1118 51.68 6.68 15.05
CA CYS A 1118 51.77 7.16 13.65
C CYS A 1118 50.42 7.61 13.07
N SER A 1119 50.40 8.46 12.03
CA SER A 1119 49.16 8.80 11.32
C SER A 1119 48.62 7.63 10.48
N PRO A 1120 47.32 7.55 10.12
CA PRO A 1120 46.78 6.52 9.22
C PRO A 1120 47.54 6.45 7.89
N ALA A 1121 47.90 7.61 7.33
CA ALA A 1121 48.66 7.75 6.09
C ALA A 1121 50.04 7.09 6.13
N GLU A 1122 50.83 7.35 7.19
CA GLU A 1122 52.16 6.74 7.37
C GLU A 1122 52.09 5.23 7.51
N ARG A 1123 50.99 4.70 8.06
CA ARG A 1123 50.80 3.26 8.25
C ARG A 1123 50.40 2.57 6.96
N VAL A 1124 49.48 3.15 6.20
CA VAL A 1124 49.16 2.68 4.84
C VAL A 1124 50.45 2.64 4.01
N ARG A 1125 51.25 3.71 4.05
CA ARG A 1125 52.57 3.74 3.38
C ARG A 1125 53.54 2.68 3.91
N LYS A 1126 53.59 2.41 5.22
CA LYS A 1126 54.42 1.32 5.80
C LYS A 1126 53.98 -0.05 5.28
N ILE A 1127 52.68 -0.31 5.20
CA ILE A 1127 52.11 -1.57 4.68
C ILE A 1127 52.45 -1.70 3.18
N GLU A 1128 52.21 -0.65 2.39
CA GLU A 1128 52.53 -0.64 0.96
C GLU A 1128 54.04 -0.80 0.70
N ALA A 1129 54.89 -0.14 1.50
CA ALA A 1129 56.34 -0.21 1.39
C ALA A 1129 56.93 -1.55 1.87
N ALA A 1130 56.34 -2.17 2.89
CA ALA A 1130 56.73 -3.51 3.34
C ALA A 1130 56.49 -4.55 2.23
N ARG A 1131 55.38 -4.41 1.50
CA ARG A 1131 55.06 -5.27 0.37
C ARG A 1131 55.97 -5.05 -0.84
N LEU A 1132 56.28 -3.79 -1.19
CA LEU A 1132 57.23 -3.50 -2.28
C LEU A 1132 58.63 -4.11 -2.03
N ARG A 1133 58.97 -4.44 -0.79
CA ARG A 1133 60.19 -5.18 -0.43
C ARG A 1133 60.06 -6.70 -0.58
N GLU A 1134 58.85 -7.26 -0.50
CA GLU A 1134 58.58 -8.69 -0.74
C GLU A 1134 58.35 -9.00 -2.24
N ASP A 1135 57.84 -8.03 -3.01
CA ASP A 1135 57.64 -8.12 -4.47
C ASP A 1135 58.90 -7.69 -5.27
N ALA A 1136 60.03 -7.36 -4.61
CA ALA A 1136 61.32 -7.13 -5.25
C ALA A 1136 62.07 -8.47 -5.44
N PRO A 1137 62.57 -8.78 -6.66
CA PRO A 1137 63.15 -10.09 -6.98
C PRO A 1137 64.40 -10.43 -6.18
#